data_AF-A0A7V0QIF0-F1
#
_entry.id   AF-A0A7V0QIF0-F1
#
_cell.length_a   1.000
_cell.length_b   1.000
_cell.length_c   1.000
_cell.angle_alpha   90.00
_cell.angle_beta   90.00
_cell.angle_gamma   90.00
#
_symmetry.space_group_name_H-M   'P 1'
#
loop_
_entity.id
_entity.type
_entity.pdbx_description
1 polymer ?
#
loop_
_entity_poly.entity_id
_entity_poly.type
_entity_poly.pdbx_seq_one_letter_code
_entity_poly.pdbx_strand_id
1 'polypeptide(L)'
;LWTERLNQLPQTWAWAQGTAWLDDFLKADIEGLERHSKRLEEEIRNDLAELASVKAWQFCFARMQEQHRRHLMSWQQSMKKLGKGTGKHAHTHRKNAQRHLNECRDAVPAWIMPLHRVYETVDAGAGIFDVIIVDEASQCGPEGLPLLYLGKRVLVVGDDKQISPEAVGVNREQVQQLMRNYLYDFDHADSFDVESSLFDHGRIRFSNRISLREHFRCMPEIIQFSNDLCYRTDPLIPLRQYPPDRLEPLKVTAIQNGYREGTGNRVINRPEADAIVDAIKKCCMDDRYQGMTMGVIVLQGEAQAYHIEEKLLQKIGAEEMENRRLICGNPYSFQGDERDIIFLSMVAAPNERIGAMTKESDQRRFNVAASRARDQMWLFHSVSVNHLSEQCFRRRLLEHFLNPISHISQALGENAEELRIKAFQANRMVEKAPHPFDSWFEVDVALQIAGNGFRVVPQYEFAGKRIDLVIQGTKSQLAVECDGDFWHGADAYTANMERQRKLERCGWRFFRIRESRYYADQEKSLEPLWSLLGQMGIQSLTSTFKQDSEPEEDNNFDLEDETTEESDAVSLSEEENEVVEKQSPQQQELWIERGISDIPEDIHQALRVKSDVICKAIIKVLEQRPKFSSVREKVPTYILKLWNIRTRGKPREQFAKRVDQQIAIMDRKGYVIIYKSKNERVKLGWVRYQDN
;
A
#
# COMPACT_ATOMS: atom_id res chain seq x y z
N LEU A 1 -60.50 -26.39 12.33
CA LEU A 1 -59.20 -26.65 11.66
C LEU A 1 -59.21 -26.48 10.15
N TRP A 2 -59.77 -27.38 9.34
CA TRP A 2 -59.70 -27.25 7.86
C TRP A 2 -60.52 -26.08 7.31
N THR A 3 -61.68 -25.81 7.89
CA THR A 3 -62.52 -24.66 7.53
C THR A 3 -61.84 -23.32 7.83
N GLU A 4 -61.10 -23.23 8.94
CA GLU A 4 -60.32 -22.03 9.29
C GLU A 4 -59.11 -21.86 8.37
N ARG A 5 -58.42 -22.96 8.04
CA ARG A 5 -57.27 -22.93 7.10
C ARG A 5 -57.70 -22.55 5.68
N LEU A 6 -58.87 -23.00 5.22
CA LEU A 6 -59.42 -22.65 3.91
C LEU A 6 -59.82 -21.17 3.81
N ASN A 7 -60.26 -20.55 4.91
CA ASN A 7 -60.53 -19.12 4.94
C ASN A 7 -59.26 -18.26 4.79
N GLN A 8 -58.09 -18.80 5.15
CA GLN A 8 -56.79 -18.16 4.96
C GLN A 8 -56.16 -18.45 3.59
N LEU A 9 -56.77 -19.34 2.79
CA LEU A 9 -56.21 -19.78 1.50
C LEU A 9 -55.83 -18.62 0.55
N PRO A 10 -56.63 -17.54 0.40
CA PRO A 10 -56.22 -16.41 -0.44
C PRO A 10 -54.94 -15.72 0.06
N GLN A 11 -54.79 -15.57 1.38
CA GLN A 11 -53.62 -14.96 2.00
C GLN A 11 -52.41 -15.89 1.92
N THR A 12 -52.59 -17.19 2.13
CA THR A 12 -51.55 -18.20 1.97
C THR A 12 -51.08 -18.32 0.51
N TRP A 13 -52.01 -18.21 -0.45
CA TRP A 13 -51.67 -18.20 -1.87
C TRP A 13 -50.94 -16.93 -2.28
N ALA A 14 -51.39 -15.75 -1.82
CA ALA A 14 -50.68 -14.49 -2.05
C ALA A 14 -49.27 -14.51 -1.43
N TRP A 15 -49.13 -15.07 -0.22
CA TRP A 15 -47.83 -15.31 0.40
C TRP A 15 -46.96 -16.22 -0.46
N ALA A 16 -47.48 -17.38 -0.89
CA ALA A 16 -46.75 -18.31 -1.74
C ALA A 16 -46.31 -17.68 -3.08
N GLN A 17 -47.17 -16.88 -3.72
CA GLN A 17 -46.84 -16.12 -4.93
C GLN A 17 -45.74 -15.09 -4.67
N GLY A 18 -45.84 -14.34 -3.57
CA GLY A 18 -44.83 -13.38 -3.14
C GLY A 18 -43.48 -14.04 -2.86
N THR A 19 -43.48 -15.17 -2.14
CA THR A 19 -42.27 -15.97 -1.87
C THR A 19 -41.67 -16.51 -3.15
N ALA A 20 -42.45 -17.08 -4.07
CA ALA A 20 -41.92 -17.61 -5.33
C ALA A 20 -41.30 -16.52 -6.21
N TRP A 21 -41.94 -15.35 -6.29
CA TRP A 21 -41.39 -14.20 -7.01
C TRP A 21 -40.10 -13.69 -6.37
N LEU A 22 -40.06 -13.58 -5.04
CA LEU A 22 -38.88 -13.15 -4.30
C LEU A 22 -37.72 -14.15 -4.47
N ASP A 23 -38.01 -15.45 -4.41
CA ASP A 23 -37.03 -16.51 -4.64
C ASP A 23 -36.45 -16.46 -6.05
N ASP A 24 -37.28 -16.18 -7.06
CA ASP A 24 -36.81 -16.02 -8.44
C ASP A 24 -35.97 -14.75 -8.62
N PHE A 25 -36.40 -13.64 -8.02
CA PHE A 25 -35.67 -12.38 -8.02
C PHE A 25 -34.29 -12.50 -7.36
N LEU A 26 -34.20 -13.21 -6.22
CA LEU A 26 -32.95 -13.42 -5.48
C LEU A 26 -32.01 -14.45 -6.12
N LYS A 27 -32.46 -15.25 -7.10
CA LYS A 27 -31.62 -16.22 -7.83
C LYS A 27 -30.66 -15.58 -8.84
N ALA A 28 -30.84 -14.32 -9.20
CA ALA A 28 -29.95 -13.64 -10.14
C ALA A 28 -28.51 -13.59 -9.61
N ASP A 29 -27.53 -14.03 -10.42
CA ASP A 29 -26.10 -14.03 -10.05
C ASP A 29 -25.47 -12.63 -10.17
N ILE A 30 -25.91 -11.73 -9.31
CA ILE A 30 -25.45 -10.35 -9.27
C ILE A 30 -23.97 -10.29 -8.88
N GLU A 31 -23.52 -11.16 -7.97
CA GLU A 31 -22.11 -11.28 -7.59
C GLU A 31 -21.23 -11.72 -8.78
N GLY A 32 -21.74 -12.58 -9.66
CA GLY A 32 -21.12 -12.93 -10.93
C GLY A 32 -21.03 -11.74 -11.88
N LEU A 33 -22.09 -10.95 -11.99
CA LEU A 33 -22.13 -9.74 -12.83
C LEU A 33 -21.15 -8.67 -12.34
N GLU A 34 -21.08 -8.40 -11.03
CA GLU A 34 -20.12 -7.46 -10.45
C GLU A 34 -18.67 -7.90 -10.69
N ARG A 35 -18.36 -9.18 -10.48
CA ARG A 35 -17.04 -9.75 -10.77
C ARG A 35 -16.69 -9.63 -12.25
N HIS A 36 -17.66 -9.90 -13.13
CA HIS A 36 -17.48 -9.74 -14.57
C HIS A 36 -17.21 -8.29 -14.96
N SER A 37 -17.95 -7.33 -14.39
CA SER A 37 -17.74 -5.90 -14.60
C SER A 37 -16.33 -5.47 -14.16
N LYS A 38 -15.90 -5.85 -12.94
CA LYS A 38 -14.56 -5.52 -12.43
C LYS A 38 -13.44 -6.10 -13.32
N ARG A 39 -13.62 -7.32 -13.83
CA ARG A 39 -12.67 -7.94 -14.77
C ARG A 39 -12.60 -7.18 -16.09
N LEU A 40 -13.75 -6.84 -16.67
CA LEU A 40 -13.79 -6.05 -17.91
C LEU A 40 -13.12 -4.69 -17.74
N GLU A 41 -13.33 -4.02 -16.60
CA GLU A 41 -12.64 -2.76 -16.29
C GLU A 41 -11.11 -2.95 -16.23
N GLU A 42 -10.62 -4.05 -15.65
CA GLU A 42 -9.20 -4.36 -15.58
C GLU A 42 -8.61 -4.73 -16.96
N GLU A 43 -9.33 -5.52 -17.77
CA GLU A 43 -8.96 -5.83 -19.15
C GLU A 43 -8.88 -4.56 -19.99
N ILE A 44 -9.91 -3.71 -19.95
CA ILE A 44 -9.92 -2.40 -20.64
C ILE A 44 -8.72 -1.55 -20.23
N ARG A 45 -8.41 -1.48 -18.93
CA ARG A 45 -7.27 -0.70 -18.44
C ARG A 45 -5.94 -1.23 -18.98
N ASN A 46 -5.75 -2.55 -18.99
CA ASN A 46 -4.53 -3.17 -19.48
C ASN A 46 -4.38 -2.99 -20.99
N ASP A 47 -5.46 -3.20 -21.75
CA ASP A 47 -5.50 -3.00 -23.19
C ASP A 47 -5.23 -1.53 -23.57
N LEU A 48 -5.80 -0.58 -22.82
CA LEU A 48 -5.52 0.85 -23.01
C LEU A 48 -4.05 1.19 -22.75
N ALA A 49 -3.44 0.61 -21.71
CA ALA A 49 -2.03 0.82 -21.39
C ALA A 49 -1.11 0.24 -22.48
N GLU A 50 -1.41 -0.97 -22.97
CA GLU A 50 -0.68 -1.59 -24.07
C GLU A 50 -0.85 -0.78 -25.36
N LEU A 51 -2.08 -0.39 -25.70
CA LEU A 51 -2.37 0.43 -26.88
C LEU A 51 -1.63 1.77 -26.83
N ALA A 52 -1.60 2.43 -25.67
CA ALA A 52 -0.86 3.68 -25.49
C ALA A 52 0.64 3.49 -25.70
N SER A 53 1.21 2.41 -25.14
CA SER A 53 2.62 2.03 -25.33
C SER A 53 2.95 1.77 -26.80
N VAL A 54 2.14 0.93 -27.47
CA VAL A 54 2.32 0.59 -28.89
C VAL A 54 2.20 1.83 -29.77
N LYS A 55 1.21 2.70 -29.53
CA LYS A 55 1.08 3.97 -30.25
C LYS A 55 2.27 4.89 -30.04
N ALA A 56 2.80 4.98 -28.81
CA ALA A 56 3.99 5.78 -28.52
C ALA A 56 5.23 5.25 -29.25
N TRP A 57 5.45 3.93 -29.23
CA TRP A 57 6.55 3.29 -29.96
C TRP A 57 6.40 3.41 -31.46
N GLN A 58 5.20 3.20 -32.00
CA GLN A 58 4.93 3.37 -33.42
C GLN A 58 5.20 4.82 -33.85
N PHE A 59 4.77 5.80 -33.07
CA PHE A 59 5.06 7.21 -33.32
C PHE A 59 6.56 7.51 -33.29
N CYS A 60 7.29 6.96 -32.31
CA CYS A 60 8.74 7.06 -32.21
C CYS A 60 9.43 6.46 -33.45
N PHE A 61 9.11 5.22 -33.83
CA PHE A 61 9.72 4.55 -34.99
C PHE A 61 9.33 5.20 -36.33
N ALA A 62 8.11 5.71 -36.46
CA ALA A 62 7.68 6.40 -37.68
C ALA A 62 8.45 7.70 -37.94
N ARG A 63 8.90 8.39 -36.88
CA ARG A 63 9.69 9.64 -36.97
C ARG A 63 11.20 9.42 -36.88
N MET A 64 11.63 8.22 -36.46
CA MET A 64 13.05 7.88 -36.33
C MET A 64 13.66 7.51 -37.68
N GLN A 65 14.36 8.47 -38.29
CA GLN A 65 15.21 8.22 -39.45
C GLN A 65 16.56 7.63 -39.01
N GLU A 66 17.27 6.98 -39.93
CA GLU A 66 18.60 6.39 -39.63
C GLU A 66 19.61 7.45 -39.14
N GLN A 67 19.48 8.69 -39.62
CA GLN A 67 20.27 9.83 -39.12
C GLN A 67 19.95 10.14 -37.64
N HIS A 68 18.67 10.18 -37.26
CA HIS A 68 18.25 10.37 -35.88
C HIS A 68 18.81 9.25 -34.97
N ARG A 69 18.76 7.99 -35.44
CA ARG A 69 19.30 6.83 -34.70
C ARG A 69 20.81 6.96 -34.45
N ARG A 70 21.58 7.35 -35.47
CA ARG A 70 23.02 7.58 -35.35
C ARG A 70 23.35 8.72 -34.39
N HIS A 71 22.57 9.80 -34.44
CA HIS A 71 22.72 10.92 -33.52
C HIS A 71 22.35 10.54 -32.09
N LEU A 72 21.31 9.74 -31.87
CA LEU A 72 20.96 9.22 -30.55
C LEU A 72 22.08 8.36 -29.95
N MET A 73 22.67 7.44 -30.71
CA MET A 73 23.82 6.66 -30.25
C MET A 73 25.03 7.55 -29.97
N SER A 74 25.32 8.52 -30.84
CA SER A 74 26.45 9.45 -30.68
C SER A 74 26.27 10.37 -29.47
N TRP A 75 25.04 10.79 -29.19
CA TRP A 75 24.67 11.54 -27.99
C TRP A 75 24.94 10.70 -26.74
N GLN A 76 24.45 9.46 -26.70
CA GLN A 76 24.67 8.55 -25.56
C GLN A 76 26.18 8.34 -25.27
N GLN A 77 26.99 8.15 -26.32
CA GLN A 77 28.45 8.03 -26.17
C GLN A 77 29.09 9.33 -25.67
N SER A 78 28.66 10.48 -26.20
CA SER A 78 29.17 11.79 -25.78
C SER A 78 28.81 12.08 -24.32
N MET A 79 27.61 11.69 -23.90
CA MET A 79 27.14 11.83 -22.53
C MET A 79 27.91 10.94 -21.55
N LYS A 80 28.18 9.68 -21.94
CA LYS A 80 29.02 8.76 -21.15
C LYS A 80 30.44 9.29 -20.96
N LYS A 81 31.01 9.92 -22.00
CA LYS A 81 32.35 10.55 -21.95
C LYS A 81 32.36 11.86 -21.16
N LEU A 82 31.26 12.61 -21.18
CA LEU A 82 31.13 13.85 -20.42
C LEU A 82 31.15 13.59 -18.91
N GLY A 83 30.48 12.53 -18.44
CA GLY A 83 30.48 12.13 -17.03
C GLY A 83 30.10 13.30 -16.11
N LYS A 84 30.96 13.60 -15.11
CA LYS A 84 30.81 14.75 -14.19
C LYS A 84 31.16 16.12 -14.81
N GLY A 85 31.61 16.17 -16.06
CA GLY A 85 31.88 17.43 -16.76
C GLY A 85 33.16 18.16 -16.36
N THR A 86 34.04 17.54 -15.56
CA THR A 86 35.28 18.14 -15.02
C THR A 86 36.55 17.79 -15.80
N GLY A 87 36.46 16.90 -16.79
CA GLY A 87 37.62 16.45 -17.57
C GLY A 87 38.13 17.51 -18.57
N LYS A 88 39.40 17.40 -18.96
CA LYS A 88 40.07 18.30 -19.93
C LYS A 88 39.30 18.49 -21.24
N HIS A 89 38.58 17.46 -21.70
CA HIS A 89 37.81 17.48 -22.95
C HIS A 89 36.29 17.66 -22.74
N ALA A 90 35.84 17.98 -21.52
CA ALA A 90 34.42 18.08 -21.18
C ALA A 90 33.68 19.09 -22.08
N HIS A 91 34.28 20.24 -22.39
CA HIS A 91 33.69 21.22 -23.29
C HIS A 91 33.40 20.65 -24.70
N THR A 92 34.32 19.85 -25.23
CA THR A 92 34.16 19.20 -26.55
C THR A 92 33.07 18.14 -26.51
N HIS A 93 33.04 17.31 -25.46
CA HIS A 93 31.99 16.31 -25.28
C HIS A 93 30.61 16.95 -25.08
N ARG A 94 30.53 18.08 -24.36
CA ARG A 94 29.31 18.87 -24.19
C ARG A 94 28.80 19.40 -25.52
N LYS A 95 29.64 20.07 -26.31
CA LYS A 95 29.27 20.57 -27.64
C LYS A 95 28.82 19.46 -28.59
N ASN A 96 29.51 18.31 -28.56
CA ASN A 96 29.11 17.15 -29.36
C ASN A 96 27.78 16.56 -28.89
N ALA A 97 27.55 16.44 -27.58
CA ALA A 97 26.27 16.02 -27.04
C ALA A 97 25.16 16.98 -27.46
N GLN A 98 25.37 18.29 -27.34
CA GLN A 98 24.40 19.28 -27.74
C GLN A 98 24.02 19.16 -29.23
N ARG A 99 25.03 19.11 -30.10
CA ARG A 99 24.82 18.90 -31.54
C ARG A 99 24.00 17.62 -31.80
N HIS A 100 24.38 16.50 -31.20
CA HIS A 100 23.70 15.24 -31.44
C HIS A 100 22.28 15.19 -30.88
N LEU A 101 22.01 15.86 -29.76
CA LEU A 101 20.67 15.94 -29.19
C LEU A 101 19.74 16.72 -30.13
N ASN A 102 20.16 17.90 -30.59
CA ASN A 102 19.34 18.74 -31.45
C ASN A 102 18.94 18.02 -32.75
N GLU A 103 19.82 17.20 -33.30
CA GLU A 103 19.56 16.42 -34.52
C GLU A 103 18.64 15.20 -34.29
N CYS A 104 18.43 14.74 -33.05
CA CYS A 104 17.56 13.58 -32.78
C CYS A 104 16.37 13.90 -31.85
N ARG A 105 16.29 15.13 -31.32
CA ARG A 105 15.26 15.57 -30.37
C ARG A 105 13.85 15.26 -30.86
N ASP A 106 13.57 15.60 -32.12
CA ASP A 106 12.24 15.50 -32.71
C ASP A 106 11.79 14.05 -32.98
N ALA A 107 12.72 13.09 -32.91
CA ALA A 107 12.46 11.66 -33.05
C ALA A 107 12.06 10.99 -31.72
N VAL A 108 12.45 11.58 -30.58
CA VAL A 108 12.20 11.01 -29.26
C VAL A 108 10.96 11.69 -28.65
N PRO A 109 9.95 10.92 -28.20
CA PRO A 109 8.66 11.49 -27.76
C PRO A 109 8.74 12.24 -26.42
N ALA A 110 9.70 11.90 -25.56
CA ALA A 110 9.88 12.53 -24.26
C ALA A 110 11.35 12.46 -23.81
N TRP A 111 11.83 13.55 -23.19
CA TRP A 111 13.17 13.66 -22.63
C TRP A 111 13.10 13.88 -21.12
N ILE A 112 13.83 13.07 -20.34
CA ILE A 112 13.92 13.20 -18.88
C ILE A 112 15.36 13.55 -18.54
N MET A 113 15.59 14.74 -17.99
CA MET A 113 16.92 15.22 -17.63
C MET A 113 16.86 16.25 -16.49
N PRO A 114 17.90 16.34 -15.64
CA PRO A 114 17.99 17.39 -14.62
C PRO A 114 18.27 18.76 -15.27
N LEU A 115 17.88 19.84 -14.59
CA LEU A 115 17.87 21.20 -15.14
C LEU A 115 19.19 21.63 -15.79
N HIS A 116 20.31 21.44 -15.11
CA HIS A 116 21.62 21.82 -15.63
C HIS A 116 21.97 21.12 -16.96
N ARG A 117 21.45 19.91 -17.22
CA ARG A 117 21.70 19.19 -18.48
C ARG A 117 20.91 19.76 -19.64
N VAL A 118 19.75 20.35 -19.39
CA VAL A 118 18.98 21.07 -20.43
C VAL A 118 19.87 22.13 -21.05
N TYR A 119 20.51 22.96 -20.22
CA TYR A 119 21.38 24.06 -20.66
C TYR A 119 22.68 23.60 -21.33
N GLU A 120 23.16 22.40 -20.99
CA GLU A 120 24.36 21.84 -21.60
C GLU A 120 24.13 21.16 -22.95
N THR A 121 22.90 20.69 -23.21
CA THR A 121 22.64 19.74 -24.29
C THR A 121 21.59 20.21 -25.29
N VAL A 122 20.84 21.27 -24.98
CA VAL A 122 19.82 21.80 -25.89
C VAL A 122 20.30 23.14 -26.45
N ASP A 123 20.11 23.37 -27.75
CA ASP A 123 20.32 24.73 -28.30
C ASP A 123 19.16 25.64 -27.92
N ALA A 124 19.47 26.85 -27.48
CA ALA A 124 18.46 27.76 -26.95
C ALA A 124 17.58 28.29 -28.08
N GLY A 125 16.28 28.04 -27.99
CA GLY A 125 15.31 28.53 -28.96
C GLY A 125 13.91 28.58 -28.38
N ALA A 126 13.10 29.55 -28.84
CA ALA A 126 11.74 29.70 -28.37
C ALA A 126 10.87 28.49 -28.78
N GLY A 127 10.19 27.87 -27.81
CA GLY A 127 9.19 26.83 -28.09
C GLY A 127 9.74 25.57 -28.79
N ILE A 128 11.02 25.25 -28.57
CA ILE A 128 11.66 24.04 -29.08
C ILE A 128 11.08 22.74 -28.50
N PHE A 129 10.39 22.82 -27.36
CA PHE A 129 9.59 21.75 -26.80
C PHE A 129 8.11 22.13 -26.82
N ASP A 130 7.24 21.20 -27.21
CA ASP A 130 5.80 21.45 -27.20
C ASP A 130 5.25 21.58 -25.78
N VAL A 131 5.77 20.77 -24.85
CA VAL A 131 5.42 20.75 -23.44
C VAL A 131 6.68 20.51 -22.60
N ILE A 132 6.87 21.31 -21.55
CA ILE A 132 7.86 21.06 -20.49
C ILE A 132 7.11 20.79 -19.20
N ILE A 133 7.47 19.72 -18.50
CA ILE A 133 6.96 19.41 -17.17
C ILE A 133 8.12 19.58 -16.20
N VAL A 134 7.95 20.48 -15.23
CA VAL A 134 8.91 20.69 -14.15
C VAL A 134 8.31 20.10 -12.89
N ASP A 135 8.81 18.93 -12.50
CA ASP A 135 8.48 18.32 -11.22
C ASP A 135 9.36 18.92 -10.12
N GLU A 136 8.86 18.91 -8.87
CA GLU A 136 9.55 19.49 -7.71
C GLU A 136 9.99 20.96 -7.92
N ALA A 137 9.20 21.74 -8.65
CA ALA A 137 9.53 23.10 -9.05
C ALA A 137 9.66 24.09 -7.88
N SER A 138 9.18 23.74 -6.69
CA SER A 138 9.43 24.50 -5.46
C SER A 138 10.91 24.44 -5.02
N GLN A 139 11.70 23.52 -5.56
CA GLN A 139 13.14 23.37 -5.37
C GLN A 139 13.97 23.96 -6.52
N CYS A 140 13.31 24.43 -7.58
CA CYS A 140 13.96 25.02 -8.73
C CYS A 140 14.01 26.52 -8.52
N GLY A 141 15.21 27.11 -8.43
CA GLY A 141 15.36 28.56 -8.26
C GLY A 141 15.13 29.34 -9.56
N PRO A 142 15.55 30.62 -9.59
CA PRO A 142 15.43 31.48 -10.77
C PRO A 142 16.12 30.92 -12.02
N GLU A 143 17.11 30.04 -11.86
CA GLU A 143 17.74 29.29 -12.95
C GLU A 143 16.77 28.41 -13.74
N GLY A 144 15.54 28.16 -13.26
CA GLY A 144 14.48 27.47 -14.00
C GLY A 144 13.71 28.34 -14.98
N LEU A 145 13.76 29.66 -14.86
CA LEU A 145 13.00 30.59 -15.69
C LEU A 145 13.23 30.44 -17.21
N PRO A 146 14.45 30.15 -17.71
CA PRO A 146 14.66 29.91 -19.14
C PRO A 146 13.83 28.77 -19.72
N LEU A 147 13.34 27.82 -18.91
CA LEU A 147 12.43 26.78 -19.38
C LEU A 147 11.13 27.36 -19.96
N LEU A 148 10.67 28.51 -19.45
CA LEU A 148 9.50 29.21 -19.97
C LEU A 148 9.70 29.70 -21.41
N TYR A 149 10.95 29.94 -21.81
CA TYR A 149 11.29 30.30 -23.19
C TYR A 149 11.39 29.06 -24.09
N LEU A 150 11.94 27.96 -23.58
CA LEU A 150 12.15 26.73 -24.35
C LEU A 150 10.84 25.98 -24.68
N GLY A 151 9.80 26.12 -23.84
CA GLY A 151 8.53 25.40 -23.98
C GLY A 151 7.40 26.25 -24.56
N LYS A 152 6.59 25.67 -25.46
CA LYS A 152 5.31 26.29 -25.88
C LYS A 152 4.26 26.26 -24.76
N ARG A 153 4.32 25.23 -23.93
CA ARG A 153 3.51 25.04 -22.72
C ARG A 153 4.40 24.53 -21.61
N VAL A 154 4.15 25.00 -20.38
CA VAL A 154 4.90 24.55 -19.20
C VAL A 154 3.91 24.14 -18.11
N LEU A 155 4.11 22.93 -17.57
CA LEU A 155 3.41 22.44 -16.38
C LEU A 155 4.40 22.48 -15.22
N VAL A 156 4.09 23.30 -14.22
CA VAL A 156 4.90 23.46 -13.01
C VAL A 156 4.23 22.69 -11.88
N VAL A 157 4.90 21.66 -11.37
CA VAL A 157 4.42 20.80 -10.27
C VAL A 157 5.35 21.00 -9.07
N GLY A 158 4.79 21.23 -7.90
CA GLY A 158 5.58 21.46 -6.69
C GLY A 158 4.71 21.70 -5.46
N ASP A 159 5.37 21.85 -4.32
CA ASP A 159 4.75 22.08 -3.02
C ASP A 159 5.53 23.16 -2.26
N ASP A 160 4.91 24.32 -2.02
CA ASP A 160 5.50 25.45 -1.31
C ASP A 160 5.67 25.21 0.20
N LYS A 161 5.09 24.13 0.72
CA LYS A 161 5.25 23.70 2.11
C LYS A 161 6.39 22.70 2.30
N GLN A 162 7.02 22.24 1.21
CA GLN A 162 8.24 21.45 1.27
C GLN A 162 9.48 22.34 1.13
N ILE A 163 10.66 21.74 1.06
CA ILE A 163 11.93 22.45 0.99
C ILE A 163 11.98 23.32 -0.29
N SER A 164 12.53 24.52 -0.15
CA SER A 164 12.82 25.45 -1.26
C SER A 164 14.33 25.71 -1.33
N PRO A 165 14.85 26.30 -2.42
CA PRO A 165 16.26 26.64 -2.55
C PRO A 165 16.72 27.49 -1.37
N GLU A 166 17.79 27.06 -0.70
CA GLU A 166 18.46 27.89 0.30
C GLU A 166 19.69 28.52 -0.35
N ALA A 167 19.71 29.85 -0.38
CA ALA A 167 20.78 30.66 -0.95
C ALA A 167 22.02 30.75 -0.02
N VAL A 168 22.50 29.60 0.47
CA VAL A 168 23.59 29.56 1.46
C VAL A 168 24.86 30.15 0.86
N GLY A 169 25.35 31.23 1.46
CA GLY A 169 26.58 31.92 1.04
C GLY A 169 26.39 32.95 -0.08
N VAL A 170 25.16 33.24 -0.50
CA VAL A 170 24.88 34.31 -1.47
C VAL A 170 24.67 35.65 -0.75
N ASN A 171 25.35 36.71 -1.22
CA ASN A 171 25.18 38.04 -0.67
C ASN A 171 23.87 38.67 -1.19
N ARG A 172 22.86 38.73 -0.33
CA ARG A 172 21.54 39.30 -0.66
C ARG A 172 21.59 40.75 -1.11
N GLU A 173 22.49 41.57 -0.56
CA GLU A 173 22.60 42.99 -0.95
C GLU A 173 23.06 43.13 -2.41
N GLN A 174 23.99 42.28 -2.83
CA GLN A 174 24.45 42.23 -4.22
C GLN A 174 23.32 41.80 -5.16
N VAL A 175 22.54 40.79 -4.77
CA VAL A 175 21.39 40.33 -5.56
C VAL A 175 20.36 41.45 -5.71
N GLN A 176 19.99 42.12 -4.62
CA GLN A 176 19.07 43.25 -4.67
C GLN A 176 19.61 44.40 -5.53
N GLN A 177 20.92 44.65 -5.53
CA GLN A 177 21.52 45.65 -6.41
C GLN A 177 21.42 45.24 -7.88
N LEU A 178 21.65 43.97 -8.21
CA LEU A 178 21.46 43.45 -9.57
C LEU A 178 20.00 43.55 -10.01
N MET A 179 19.04 43.20 -9.15
CA MET A 179 17.61 43.34 -9.44
C MET A 179 17.25 44.79 -9.73
N ARG A 180 17.70 45.74 -8.90
CA ARG A 180 17.46 47.18 -9.15
C ARG A 180 18.11 47.69 -10.44
N ASN A 181 19.26 47.15 -10.83
CA ASN A 181 19.99 47.61 -12.01
C ASN A 181 19.46 47.02 -13.33
N TYR A 182 19.02 45.76 -13.31
CA TYR A 182 18.69 45.00 -14.53
C TYR A 182 17.21 44.68 -14.68
N LEU A 183 16.41 44.76 -13.61
CA LEU A 183 14.96 44.48 -13.60
C LEU A 183 14.15 45.73 -13.21
N TYR A 184 14.68 46.92 -13.46
CA TYR A 184 14.06 48.19 -13.02
C TYR A 184 12.70 48.47 -13.67
N ASP A 185 12.44 47.88 -14.84
CA ASP A 185 11.23 48.02 -15.65
C ASP A 185 10.35 46.76 -15.61
N PHE A 186 10.65 45.82 -14.71
CA PHE A 186 9.94 44.56 -14.60
C PHE A 186 8.94 44.58 -13.44
N ASP A 187 7.66 44.32 -13.73
CA ASP A 187 6.63 44.19 -12.70
C ASP A 187 6.90 42.97 -11.80
N HIS A 188 6.83 43.16 -10.48
CA HIS A 188 7.21 42.16 -9.49
C HIS A 188 8.69 41.72 -9.60
N ALA A 189 9.60 42.67 -9.86
CA ALA A 189 11.05 42.42 -9.87
C ALA A 189 11.55 41.79 -8.56
N ASP A 190 10.91 42.08 -7.43
CA ASP A 190 11.16 41.49 -6.11
C ASP A 190 10.97 39.97 -6.07
N SER A 191 10.21 39.39 -7.01
CA SER A 191 10.02 37.94 -7.15
C SER A 191 11.24 37.17 -7.70
N PHE A 192 12.31 37.84 -8.12
CA PHE A 192 13.51 37.21 -8.67
C PHE A 192 14.65 37.07 -7.63
N ASP A 193 14.32 37.09 -6.34
CA ASP A 193 15.29 36.85 -5.29
C ASP A 193 15.74 35.38 -5.28
N VAL A 194 16.87 35.08 -4.64
CA VAL A 194 17.51 33.75 -4.63
C VAL A 194 16.67 32.71 -3.90
N GLU A 195 15.74 33.15 -3.06
CA GLU A 195 14.83 32.27 -2.30
C GLU A 195 13.52 32.01 -3.04
N SER A 196 13.30 32.67 -4.17
CA SER A 196 12.11 32.47 -5.00
C SER A 196 12.27 31.24 -5.90
N SER A 197 11.27 30.38 -5.87
CA SER A 197 11.23 29.19 -6.73
C SER A 197 10.46 29.43 -8.03
N LEU A 198 10.66 28.56 -9.02
CA LEU A 198 9.85 28.53 -10.24
C LEU A 198 8.36 28.30 -9.91
N PHE A 199 8.06 27.57 -8.84
CA PHE A 199 6.70 27.41 -8.33
C PHE A 199 6.10 28.74 -7.84
N ASP A 200 6.87 29.55 -7.10
CA ASP A 200 6.44 30.88 -6.65
C ASP A 200 6.20 31.83 -7.82
N HIS A 201 7.10 31.82 -8.81
CA HIS A 201 6.89 32.57 -10.05
C HIS A 201 5.59 32.17 -10.76
N GLY A 202 5.28 30.88 -10.78
CA GLY A 202 4.03 30.35 -11.32
C GLY A 202 2.81 30.87 -10.56
N ARG A 203 2.85 30.89 -9.23
CA ARG A 203 1.76 31.41 -8.37
C ARG A 203 1.49 32.90 -8.58
N ILE A 204 2.54 33.70 -8.78
CA ILE A 204 2.42 35.15 -9.00
C ILE A 204 1.77 35.43 -10.36
N ARG A 205 2.14 34.67 -11.39
CA ARG A 205 1.77 34.95 -12.79
C ARG A 205 0.53 34.22 -13.28
N PHE A 206 0.13 33.13 -12.61
CA PHE A 206 -1.00 32.30 -13.01
C PHE A 206 -1.98 32.08 -11.85
N SER A 207 -3.26 32.36 -12.10
CA SER A 207 -4.34 32.27 -11.09
C SER A 207 -4.91 30.85 -10.91
N ASN A 208 -4.73 29.98 -11.90
CA ASN A 208 -5.33 28.64 -11.91
C ASN A 208 -4.39 27.59 -11.31
N ARG A 209 -4.48 27.40 -9.99
CA ARG A 209 -3.79 26.29 -9.29
C ARG A 209 -4.73 25.10 -9.15
N ILE A 210 -4.24 23.92 -9.53
CA ILE A 210 -4.90 22.64 -9.23
C ILE A 210 -4.22 22.06 -7.99
N SER A 211 -4.97 21.89 -6.91
CA SER A 211 -4.46 21.28 -5.68
C SER A 211 -4.76 19.79 -5.65
N LEU A 212 -3.73 18.96 -5.48
CA LEU A 212 -3.87 17.53 -5.26
C LEU A 212 -3.96 17.28 -3.75
N ARG A 213 -5.13 16.83 -3.29
CA ARG A 213 -5.40 16.66 -1.85
C ARG A 213 -5.32 15.21 -1.38
N GLU A 214 -5.32 14.27 -2.30
CA GLU A 214 -5.32 12.84 -2.03
C GLU A 214 -3.92 12.37 -1.59
N HIS A 215 -3.79 11.80 -0.39
CA HIS A 215 -2.51 11.39 0.18
C HIS A 215 -2.45 9.88 0.42
N PHE A 216 -1.68 9.16 -0.41
CA PHE A 216 -1.63 7.69 -0.40
C PHE A 216 -0.42 7.11 0.36
N ARG A 217 0.46 7.95 0.90
CA ARG A 217 1.78 7.51 1.42
C ARG A 217 1.77 7.17 2.90
N CYS A 218 1.49 8.12 3.76
CA CYS A 218 1.65 7.99 5.20
C CYS A 218 0.38 7.41 5.84
N MET A 219 0.54 6.75 6.98
CA MET A 219 -0.59 6.47 7.86
C MET A 219 -1.26 7.80 8.31
N PRO A 220 -2.59 7.81 8.53
CA PRO A 220 -3.33 9.02 8.91
C PRO A 220 -2.73 9.75 10.11
N GLU A 221 -2.30 9.01 11.14
CA GLU A 221 -1.70 9.55 12.35
C GLU A 221 -0.38 10.29 12.08
N ILE A 222 0.37 9.84 11.06
CA ILE A 222 1.66 10.44 10.66
C ILE A 222 1.41 11.75 9.90
N ILE A 223 0.59 11.72 8.83
CA ILE A 223 0.37 12.91 7.99
C ILE A 223 -0.42 14.00 8.70
N GLN A 224 -1.18 13.65 9.74
CA GLN A 224 -1.96 14.61 10.52
C GLN A 224 -1.07 15.73 11.08
N PHE A 225 0.15 15.42 11.52
CA PHE A 225 1.10 16.44 11.96
C PHE A 225 1.38 17.48 10.87
N SER A 226 1.63 17.04 9.63
CA SER A 226 1.84 17.90 8.47
C SER A 226 0.60 18.71 8.11
N ASN A 227 -0.60 18.14 8.22
CA ASN A 227 -1.86 18.87 8.04
C ASN A 227 -2.00 20.02 9.05
N ASP A 228 -1.78 19.73 10.33
CA ASP A 228 -1.89 20.70 11.42
C ASP A 228 -0.77 21.75 11.38
N LEU A 229 0.39 21.40 10.81
CA LEU A 229 1.54 22.28 10.67
C LEU A 229 1.44 23.17 9.43
N CYS A 230 1.09 22.62 8.27
CA CYS A 230 1.29 23.25 6.95
C CYS A 230 0.06 23.36 6.06
N TYR A 231 -0.92 22.46 6.19
CA TYR A 231 -2.04 22.34 5.23
C TYR A 231 -3.42 22.62 5.87
N ARG A 232 -3.50 23.54 6.83
CA ARG A 232 -4.74 23.83 7.57
C ARG A 232 -5.92 24.29 6.69
N THR A 233 -5.64 25.04 5.63
CA THR A 233 -6.69 25.56 4.72
C THR A 233 -7.22 24.49 3.78
N ASP A 234 -6.31 23.67 3.25
CA ASP A 234 -6.60 22.61 2.29
C ASP A 234 -5.94 21.31 2.76
N PRO A 235 -6.49 20.64 3.80
CA PRO A 235 -5.86 19.45 4.35
C PRO A 235 -5.68 18.35 3.31
N LEU A 236 -4.55 17.64 3.42
CA LEU A 236 -4.31 16.39 2.73
C LEU A 236 -5.22 15.32 3.33
N ILE A 237 -5.93 14.63 2.47
CA ILE A 237 -6.86 13.57 2.81
C ILE A 237 -6.07 12.27 2.82
N PRO A 238 -5.80 11.64 3.98
CA PRO A 238 -5.10 10.37 4.02
C PRO A 238 -5.98 9.27 3.43
N LEU A 239 -5.48 8.60 2.40
CA LEU A 239 -6.14 7.53 1.70
C LEU A 239 -5.45 6.18 1.89
N ARG A 240 -4.36 6.15 2.66
CA ARG A 240 -3.70 4.90 2.98
C ARG A 240 -4.61 4.06 3.88
N GLN A 241 -4.87 2.84 3.44
CA GLN A 241 -5.60 1.85 4.21
C GLN A 241 -4.81 1.37 5.42
N TYR A 242 -5.52 0.95 6.47
CA TYR A 242 -4.97 0.29 7.64
C TYR A 242 -4.74 -1.20 7.35
N PRO A 243 -3.48 -1.67 7.16
CA PRO A 243 -3.21 -3.07 6.86
C PRO A 243 -3.35 -3.96 8.10
N PRO A 244 -3.71 -5.24 7.92
CA PRO A 244 -3.63 -6.23 8.99
C PRO A 244 -2.21 -6.33 9.52
N ASP A 245 -2.09 -6.31 10.85
CA ASP A 245 -0.81 -6.24 11.58
C ASP A 245 -0.03 -4.93 11.37
N ARG A 246 -0.74 -3.80 11.20
CA ARG A 246 -0.07 -2.51 11.11
C ARG A 246 0.82 -2.26 12.33
N LEU A 247 2.03 -1.81 12.06
CA LEU A 247 2.89 -1.24 13.08
C LEU A 247 2.18 -0.03 13.69
N GLU A 248 2.35 0.17 15.00
CA GLU A 248 1.90 1.39 15.67
C GLU A 248 2.51 2.62 14.96
N PRO A 249 1.72 3.51 14.34
CA PRO A 249 2.29 4.50 13.43
C PRO A 249 3.21 5.53 14.07
N LEU A 250 3.02 5.81 15.36
CA LEU A 250 3.81 6.79 16.11
C LEU A 250 4.37 6.12 17.35
N LYS A 251 5.69 6.12 17.51
CA LYS A 251 6.39 5.63 18.71
C LYS A 251 7.25 6.71 19.31
N VAL A 252 7.20 6.88 20.62
CA VAL A 252 8.02 7.87 21.33
C VAL A 252 8.98 7.18 22.27
N THR A 253 10.23 7.66 22.34
CA THR A 253 11.26 7.13 23.22
C THR A 253 11.99 8.27 23.92
N ALA A 254 11.74 8.41 25.22
CA ALA A 254 12.37 9.40 26.07
C ALA A 254 13.74 8.90 26.58
N ILE A 255 14.77 9.73 26.43
CA ILE A 255 16.15 9.44 26.83
C ILE A 255 16.50 10.30 28.05
N GLN A 256 16.40 9.72 29.25
CA GLN A 256 16.55 10.46 30.50
C GLN A 256 17.95 11.07 30.70
N ASN A 257 18.99 10.38 30.25
CA ASN A 257 20.39 10.78 30.44
C ASN A 257 20.99 11.46 29.19
N GLY A 258 20.15 11.95 28.28
CA GLY A 258 20.61 12.58 27.04
C GLY A 258 21.25 13.95 27.29
N TYR A 259 22.35 14.22 26.61
CA TYR A 259 23.07 15.48 26.68
C TYR A 259 23.53 15.90 25.29
N ARG A 260 23.56 17.21 25.05
CA ARG A 260 24.06 17.81 23.82
C ARG A 260 25.50 18.26 24.00
N GLU A 261 26.34 17.94 23.03
CA GLU A 261 27.70 18.44 22.91
C GLU A 261 27.98 18.98 21.49
N GLY A 262 28.97 19.86 21.36
CA GLY A 262 29.31 20.52 20.09
C GLY A 262 28.44 21.74 19.78
N THR A 263 28.70 22.39 18.63
CA THR A 263 28.03 23.62 18.21
C THR A 263 27.69 23.60 16.71
N GLY A 264 26.61 24.29 16.33
CA GLY A 264 26.16 24.38 14.93
C GLY A 264 25.91 23.00 14.31
N ASN A 265 26.53 22.72 13.16
CA ASN A 265 26.40 21.44 12.46
C ASN A 265 27.17 20.29 13.14
N ARG A 266 28.03 20.57 14.13
CA ARG A 266 28.84 19.58 14.85
C ARG A 266 28.17 19.01 16.11
N VAL A 267 26.90 19.35 16.29
CA VAL A 267 26.10 18.97 17.45
C VAL A 267 25.80 17.48 17.44
N ILE A 268 25.98 16.83 18.59
CA ILE A 268 25.72 15.41 18.81
C ILE A 268 25.00 15.22 20.16
N ASN A 269 24.12 14.22 20.23
CA ASN A 269 23.57 13.66 21.45
C ASN A 269 23.81 12.15 21.45
N ARG A 270 24.86 11.71 22.16
CA ARG A 270 25.34 10.32 22.11
C ARG A 270 24.34 9.31 22.71
N PRO A 271 23.74 9.54 23.90
CA PRO A 271 22.73 8.64 24.43
C PRO A 271 21.53 8.46 23.48
N GLU A 272 21.12 9.54 22.80
CA GLU A 272 20.05 9.48 21.81
C GLU A 272 20.46 8.67 20.57
N ALA A 273 21.69 8.87 20.07
CA ALA A 273 22.25 8.09 18.97
C ALA A 273 22.32 6.59 19.30
N ASP A 274 22.78 6.25 20.50
CA ASP A 274 22.86 4.85 20.96
C ASP A 274 21.48 4.18 21.00
N ALA A 275 20.48 4.89 21.54
CA ALA A 275 19.10 4.38 21.60
C ALA A 275 18.49 4.16 20.21
N ILE A 276 18.75 5.07 19.25
CA ILE A 276 18.31 4.91 17.85
C ILE A 276 18.94 3.67 17.23
N VAL A 277 20.25 3.51 17.37
CA VAL A 277 20.99 2.36 16.82
C VAL A 277 20.47 1.06 17.41
N ASP A 278 20.22 1.01 18.72
CA ASP A 278 19.68 -0.18 19.38
C ASP A 278 18.24 -0.49 18.96
N ALA A 279 17.40 0.52 18.76
CA ALA A 279 16.05 0.34 18.25
C ALA A 279 16.05 -0.20 16.82
N ILE A 280 16.89 0.33 15.95
CA ILE A 280 17.03 -0.16 14.56
C ILE A 280 17.53 -1.60 14.57
N LYS A 281 18.55 -1.92 15.37
CA LYS A 281 19.05 -3.29 15.51
C LYS A 281 17.94 -4.25 15.95
N LYS A 282 17.11 -3.86 16.92
CA LYS A 282 15.95 -4.66 17.34
C LYS A 282 14.94 -4.84 16.22
N CYS A 283 14.65 -3.78 15.44
CA CYS A 283 13.77 -3.89 14.28
C CYS A 283 14.36 -4.85 13.22
N CYS A 284 15.67 -4.83 12.99
CA CYS A 284 16.31 -5.76 12.05
C CYS A 284 16.14 -7.24 12.45
N MET A 285 16.03 -7.52 13.74
CA MET A 285 15.84 -8.87 14.30
C MET A 285 14.36 -9.26 14.48
N ASP A 286 13.42 -8.35 14.22
CA ASP A 286 12.00 -8.57 14.43
C ASP A 286 11.29 -8.88 13.11
N ASP A 287 10.60 -10.02 13.07
CA ASP A 287 9.91 -10.53 11.88
C ASP A 287 8.87 -9.55 11.32
N ARG A 288 8.28 -8.70 12.16
CA ARG A 288 7.29 -7.69 11.73
C ARG A 288 7.88 -6.64 10.81
N TYR A 289 9.20 -6.45 10.85
CA TYR A 289 9.90 -5.45 10.05
C TYR A 289 10.57 -6.05 8.81
N GLN A 290 10.45 -7.36 8.55
CA GLN A 290 11.16 -8.02 7.45
C GLN A 290 10.83 -7.39 6.08
N GLY A 291 11.88 -7.08 5.32
CA GLY A 291 11.77 -6.41 4.01
C GLY A 291 11.35 -4.94 4.05
N MET A 292 11.14 -4.36 5.24
CA MET A 292 10.83 -2.94 5.39
C MET A 292 12.08 -2.07 5.28
N THR A 293 11.92 -0.96 4.58
CA THR A 293 12.94 0.08 4.44
C THR A 293 12.97 1.00 5.66
N MET A 294 14.16 1.47 6.04
CA MET A 294 14.36 2.29 7.23
C MET A 294 15.14 3.58 6.93
N GLY A 295 14.96 4.62 7.74
CA GLY A 295 15.71 5.87 7.61
C GLY A 295 15.85 6.61 8.93
N VAL A 296 16.98 7.27 9.15
CA VAL A 296 17.20 8.15 10.31
C VAL A 296 17.22 9.60 9.86
N ILE A 297 16.35 10.42 10.44
CA ILE A 297 16.29 11.85 10.18
C ILE A 297 16.69 12.61 11.46
N VAL A 298 17.78 13.36 11.39
CA VAL A 298 18.21 14.26 12.47
C VAL A 298 17.58 15.64 12.28
N LEU A 299 16.87 16.12 13.29
CA LEU A 299 16.16 17.41 13.21
C LEU A 299 17.11 18.60 13.30
N GLN A 300 18.27 18.43 13.94
CA GLN A 300 19.32 19.43 14.05
C GLN A 300 20.71 18.77 14.20
N GLY A 301 21.76 19.41 13.68
CA GLY A 301 23.14 18.93 13.77
C GLY A 301 23.47 17.78 12.81
N GLU A 302 24.20 18.06 11.73
CA GLU A 302 24.56 17.04 10.73
C GLU A 302 25.52 15.98 11.28
N ALA A 303 26.40 16.34 12.22
CA ALA A 303 27.31 15.40 12.86
C ALA A 303 26.59 14.26 13.60
N GLN A 304 25.37 14.48 14.09
CA GLN A 304 24.54 13.42 14.67
C GLN A 304 24.23 12.32 13.65
N ALA A 305 23.91 12.69 12.40
CA ALA A 305 23.57 11.71 11.37
C ALA A 305 24.76 10.82 11.04
N TYR A 306 25.93 11.42 10.81
CA TYR A 306 27.18 10.68 10.57
C TYR A 306 27.54 9.78 11.75
N HIS A 307 27.35 10.27 12.98
CA HIS A 307 27.65 9.49 14.19
C HIS A 307 26.73 8.26 14.34
N ILE A 308 25.44 8.41 14.01
CA ILE A 308 24.48 7.30 14.01
C ILE A 308 24.82 6.31 12.89
N GLU A 309 25.14 6.79 11.69
CA GLU A 309 25.51 5.96 10.55
C GLU A 309 26.74 5.10 10.84
N GLU A 310 27.80 5.69 11.41
CA GLU A 310 29.01 4.98 11.80
C GLU A 310 28.71 3.86 12.81
N LYS A 311 27.87 4.15 13.81
CA LYS A 311 27.46 3.15 14.82
C LYS A 311 26.60 2.04 14.22
N LEU A 312 25.71 2.36 13.29
CA LEU A 312 24.91 1.36 12.57
C LEU A 312 25.81 0.45 11.74
N LEU A 313 26.75 1.01 10.98
CA LEU A 313 27.71 0.24 10.20
C LEU A 313 28.49 -0.76 11.08
N GLN A 314 28.87 -0.35 12.29
CA GLN A 314 29.54 -1.22 13.25
C GLN A 314 28.61 -2.30 13.87
N LYS A 315 27.34 -1.98 14.16
CA LYS A 315 26.43 -2.89 14.88
C LYS A 315 25.62 -3.84 14.00
N ILE A 316 25.23 -3.43 12.81
CA ILE A 316 24.39 -4.22 11.88
C ILE A 316 25.08 -4.53 10.55
N GLY A 317 26.17 -3.83 10.21
CA GLY A 317 26.94 -4.07 8.99
C GLY A 317 26.36 -3.42 7.73
N ALA A 318 27.20 -3.31 6.69
CA ALA A 318 26.84 -2.65 5.43
C ALA A 318 25.74 -3.40 4.65
N GLU A 319 25.76 -4.73 4.70
CA GLU A 319 24.80 -5.57 3.98
C GLU A 319 23.36 -5.35 4.48
N GLU A 320 23.15 -5.34 5.80
CA GLU A 320 21.84 -5.08 6.37
C GLU A 320 21.39 -3.64 6.10
N MET A 321 22.31 -2.67 6.17
CA MET A 321 22.01 -1.28 5.80
C MET A 321 21.54 -1.16 4.35
N GLU A 322 22.19 -1.86 3.40
CA GLU A 322 21.79 -1.88 1.99
C GLU A 322 20.43 -2.57 1.79
N ASN A 323 20.22 -3.74 2.41
CA ASN A 323 18.96 -4.48 2.37
C ASN A 323 17.77 -3.63 2.86
N ARG A 324 17.99 -2.81 3.89
CA ARG A 324 17.00 -1.88 4.46
C ARG A 324 16.93 -0.53 3.73
N ARG A 325 17.80 -0.28 2.75
CA ARG A 325 18.00 1.03 2.13
C ARG A 325 18.20 2.15 3.18
N LEU A 326 18.90 1.81 4.27
CA LEU A 326 19.03 2.65 5.44
C LEU A 326 19.98 3.81 5.18
N ILE A 327 19.44 5.03 5.31
CA ILE A 327 20.19 6.29 5.19
C ILE A 327 20.05 7.05 6.51
N CYS A 328 21.09 7.78 6.90
CA CYS A 328 21.05 8.72 8.02
C CYS A 328 21.33 10.12 7.50
N GLY A 329 20.47 11.08 7.80
CA GLY A 329 20.66 12.44 7.28
C GLY A 329 19.73 13.46 7.89
N ASN A 330 19.80 14.68 7.37
CA ASN A 330 18.81 15.71 7.67
C ASN A 330 17.56 15.52 6.78
N PRO A 331 16.46 16.27 6.98
CA PRO A 331 15.27 16.12 6.14
C PRO A 331 15.49 16.31 4.63
N TYR A 332 16.48 17.11 4.23
CA TYR A 332 16.85 17.35 2.83
C TYR A 332 17.44 16.10 2.18
N SER A 333 18.09 15.24 2.96
CA SER A 333 18.66 13.97 2.47
C SER A 333 17.59 12.96 2.04
N PHE A 334 16.34 13.16 2.47
CA PHE A 334 15.19 12.31 2.15
C PHE A 334 14.22 12.97 1.16
N GLN A 335 14.61 14.06 0.53
CA GLN A 335 13.76 14.75 -0.43
C GLN A 335 13.48 13.87 -1.65
N GLY A 336 12.19 13.75 -2.02
CA GLY A 336 11.74 12.81 -3.05
C GLY A 336 11.87 11.32 -2.68
N ASP A 337 12.37 11.00 -1.48
CA ASP A 337 12.53 9.64 -0.98
C ASP A 337 11.58 9.37 0.21
N GLU A 338 11.31 8.10 0.47
CA GLU A 338 10.38 7.65 1.51
C GLU A 338 10.84 6.31 2.11
N ARG A 339 10.48 6.05 3.37
CA ARG A 339 10.80 4.79 4.05
C ARG A 339 9.59 4.26 4.78
N ASP A 340 9.47 2.94 4.86
CA ASP A 340 8.44 2.28 5.65
C ASP A 340 8.54 2.75 7.11
N ILE A 341 9.77 2.80 7.65
CA ILE A 341 10.06 3.26 9.02
C ILE A 341 11.02 4.45 9.03
N ILE A 342 10.69 5.51 9.77
CA ILE A 342 11.58 6.65 10.01
C ILE A 342 11.87 6.80 11.50
N PHE A 343 13.13 7.01 11.85
CA PHE A 343 13.60 7.30 13.21
C PHE A 343 14.06 8.76 13.28
N LEU A 344 13.38 9.57 14.09
CA LEU A 344 13.65 10.98 14.29
C LEU A 344 14.55 11.18 15.51
N SER A 345 15.68 11.87 15.30
CA SER A 345 16.58 12.33 16.37
C SER A 345 16.33 13.82 16.63
N MET A 346 15.83 14.17 17.83
CA MET A 346 15.59 15.54 18.25
C MET A 346 16.88 16.29 18.63
N VAL A 347 17.86 15.63 19.23
CA VAL A 347 19.18 16.16 19.62
C VAL A 347 19.10 17.36 20.59
N ALA A 348 17.92 17.64 21.14
CA ALA A 348 17.72 18.69 22.14
C ALA A 348 17.83 18.07 23.52
N ALA A 349 18.56 18.72 24.43
CA ALA A 349 18.81 18.23 25.77
C ALA A 349 18.85 19.40 26.78
N PRO A 350 18.47 19.16 28.05
CA PRO A 350 18.33 20.22 29.07
C PRO A 350 19.67 20.71 29.63
N ASN A 351 20.80 20.09 29.29
CA ASN A 351 22.13 20.48 29.77
C ASN A 351 22.62 21.82 29.19
N GLU A 352 21.87 22.44 28.27
CA GLU A 352 22.16 23.73 27.66
C GLU A 352 20.88 24.47 27.26
N ARG A 353 21.00 25.77 26.93
CA ARG A 353 19.84 26.58 26.53
C ARG A 353 19.34 26.17 25.14
N ILE A 354 18.09 25.73 25.08
CA ILE A 354 17.44 25.31 23.84
C ILE A 354 16.82 26.53 23.13
N GLY A 355 17.40 26.96 22.01
CA GLY A 355 16.82 28.01 21.15
C GLY A 355 15.58 27.51 20.39
N ALA A 356 14.55 28.33 20.20
CA ALA A 356 13.32 27.91 19.53
C ALA A 356 13.49 27.77 18.01
N MET A 357 12.90 26.71 17.42
CA MET A 357 12.82 26.50 15.97
C MET A 357 11.42 26.92 15.51
N THR A 358 11.31 28.12 14.97
CA THR A 358 10.05 28.79 14.63
C THR A 358 10.04 29.41 13.24
N LYS A 359 11.17 29.34 12.51
CA LYS A 359 11.30 29.95 11.19
C LYS A 359 10.53 29.15 10.14
N GLU A 360 10.20 29.76 9.02
CA GLU A 360 9.54 29.07 7.91
C GLU A 360 10.38 27.89 7.38
N SER A 361 11.71 28.03 7.34
CA SER A 361 12.62 26.92 7.01
C SER A 361 12.54 25.78 8.01
N ASP A 362 12.36 26.07 9.30
CA ASP A 362 12.11 25.05 10.32
C ASP A 362 10.75 24.37 10.05
N GLN A 363 9.69 25.15 9.76
CA GLN A 363 8.37 24.60 9.45
C GLN A 363 8.44 23.59 8.28
N ARG A 364 9.10 23.97 7.18
CA ARG A 364 9.33 23.09 6.02
C ARG A 364 10.15 21.86 6.40
N ARG A 365 11.22 22.04 7.19
CA ARG A 365 12.06 20.94 7.71
C ARG A 365 11.25 19.90 8.48
N PHE A 366 10.37 20.33 9.39
CA PHE A 366 9.51 19.44 10.17
C PHE A 366 8.41 18.79 9.31
N ASN A 367 7.82 19.52 8.36
CA ASN A 367 6.85 18.96 7.41
C ASN A 367 7.48 17.86 6.54
N VAL A 368 8.67 18.11 6.01
CA VAL A 368 9.42 17.11 5.24
C VAL A 368 9.74 15.92 6.12
N ALA A 369 10.30 16.10 7.31
CA ALA A 369 10.67 15.01 8.21
C ALA A 369 9.48 14.09 8.54
N ALA A 370 8.32 14.66 8.88
CA ALA A 370 7.14 13.90 9.26
C ALA A 370 6.49 13.15 8.08
N SER A 371 6.61 13.67 6.86
CA SER A 371 5.98 13.10 5.66
C SER A 371 6.83 12.03 4.94
N ARG A 372 8.00 11.63 5.49
CA ARG A 372 8.84 10.56 4.94
C ARG A 372 8.47 9.16 5.42
N ALA A 373 7.80 9.07 6.56
CA ALA A 373 7.41 7.80 7.17
C ALA A 373 6.14 7.26 6.52
N ARG A 374 6.20 6.04 6.00
CA ARG A 374 5.07 5.37 5.36
C ARG A 374 4.20 4.67 6.39
N ASP A 375 4.79 3.78 7.19
CA ASP A 375 4.07 2.91 8.13
C ASP A 375 4.28 3.33 9.58
N GLN A 376 5.50 3.73 9.96
CA GLN A 376 5.81 4.05 11.35
C GLN A 376 6.90 5.13 11.47
N MET A 377 6.72 6.02 12.44
CA MET A 377 7.64 7.09 12.78
C MET A 377 7.99 6.99 14.26
N TRP A 378 9.29 6.96 14.58
CA TRP A 378 9.80 6.95 15.95
C TRP A 378 10.40 8.30 16.31
N LEU A 379 10.12 8.84 17.48
CA LEU A 379 10.73 10.07 17.99
C LEU A 379 11.59 9.78 19.22
N PHE A 380 12.89 10.06 19.10
CA PHE A 380 13.85 10.00 20.21
C PHE A 380 14.11 11.41 20.71
N HIS A 381 13.93 11.62 22.01
CA HIS A 381 14.06 12.94 22.61
C HIS A 381 14.64 12.86 24.03
N SER A 382 15.43 13.86 24.40
CA SER A 382 16.00 13.98 25.76
C SER A 382 15.37 15.09 26.60
N VAL A 383 14.28 15.68 26.10
CA VAL A 383 13.59 16.86 26.67
C VAL A 383 12.13 16.57 26.96
N SER A 384 11.54 17.24 27.94
CA SER A 384 10.09 17.27 28.15
C SER A 384 9.48 18.45 27.38
N VAL A 385 8.15 18.45 27.25
CA VAL A 385 7.38 19.58 26.68
C VAL A 385 7.71 20.90 27.36
N ASN A 386 7.98 20.88 28.68
CA ASN A 386 8.30 22.07 29.48
C ASN A 386 9.69 22.66 29.21
N HIS A 387 10.62 21.87 28.66
CA HIS A 387 11.94 22.38 28.26
C HIS A 387 11.89 23.14 26.93
N LEU A 388 10.77 23.07 26.20
CA LEU A 388 10.62 23.65 24.87
C LEU A 388 9.64 24.83 24.90
N SER A 389 9.98 25.90 24.17
CA SER A 389 9.07 27.03 23.96
C SER A 389 7.77 26.58 23.29
N GLU A 390 6.64 27.18 23.67
CA GLU A 390 5.30 26.94 23.10
C GLU A 390 5.24 27.12 21.58
N GLN A 391 6.04 28.05 21.05
CA GLN A 391 6.07 28.34 19.61
C GLN A 391 6.99 27.37 18.83
N CYS A 392 7.78 26.55 19.52
CA CYS A 392 8.80 25.70 18.91
C CYS A 392 8.18 24.49 18.20
N PHE A 393 8.56 24.24 16.95
CA PHE A 393 8.04 23.09 16.20
C PHE A 393 8.44 21.74 16.81
N ARG A 394 9.56 21.65 17.55
CA ARG A 394 9.89 20.44 18.33
C ARG A 394 8.85 20.13 19.40
N ARG A 395 8.28 21.16 20.04
CA ARG A 395 7.25 20.98 21.06
C ARG A 395 5.98 20.45 20.42
N ARG A 396 5.53 21.09 19.34
CA ARG A 396 4.36 20.64 18.57
C ARG A 396 4.51 19.19 18.09
N LEU A 397 5.70 18.81 17.62
CA LEU A 397 5.99 17.43 17.24
C LEU A 397 5.88 16.49 18.45
N LEU A 398 6.51 16.83 19.58
CA LEU A 398 6.45 16.00 20.79
C LEU A 398 5.02 15.85 21.31
N GLU A 399 4.24 16.93 21.36
CA GLU A 399 2.83 16.91 21.76
C GLU A 399 1.98 16.02 20.83
N HIS A 400 2.24 16.04 19.52
CA HIS A 400 1.59 15.16 18.53
C HIS A 400 1.87 13.67 18.80
N PHE A 401 3.09 13.33 19.18
CA PHE A 401 3.46 11.96 19.54
C PHE A 401 2.84 11.51 20.87
N LEU A 402 2.67 12.42 21.83
CA LEU A 402 2.09 12.12 23.14
C LEU A 402 0.57 12.04 23.12
N ASN A 403 -0.08 12.78 22.23
CA ASN A 403 -1.53 12.80 22.08
C ASN A 403 -1.90 12.60 20.60
N PRO A 404 -1.66 11.41 20.03
CA PRO A 404 -2.06 11.14 18.66
C PRO A 404 -3.59 11.25 18.57
N ILE A 405 -4.08 12.20 17.76
CA ILE A 405 -5.50 12.28 17.45
C ILE A 405 -5.88 10.97 16.76
N SER A 406 -6.57 10.08 17.49
CA SER A 406 -7.13 8.89 16.88
C SER A 406 -8.29 9.37 16.02
N HIS A 407 -8.20 9.22 14.70
CA HIS A 407 -9.34 9.38 13.76
C HIS A 407 -10.41 8.29 13.95
N ILE A 408 -10.46 7.68 15.14
CA ILE A 408 -11.42 6.66 15.48
C ILE A 408 -12.70 7.40 15.90
N SER A 409 -13.57 7.64 14.92
CA SER A 409 -14.96 8.02 15.16
C SER A 409 -15.57 7.10 16.24
N GLN A 410 -16.41 7.66 17.11
CA GLN A 410 -17.11 6.91 18.17
C GLN A 410 -17.72 5.63 17.59
N ALA A 411 -17.22 4.48 18.02
CA ALA A 411 -17.75 3.20 17.57
C ALA A 411 -18.99 2.85 18.38
N LEU A 412 -19.93 2.14 17.76
CA LEU A 412 -21.20 1.76 18.38
C LEU A 412 -21.05 0.92 19.65
N GLY A 413 -19.88 0.30 19.87
CA GLY A 413 -19.63 -0.70 20.91
C GLY A 413 -19.98 -0.26 22.33
N GLU A 414 -19.96 1.05 22.63
CA GLU A 414 -20.30 1.58 23.97
C GLU A 414 -21.80 1.92 24.13
N ASN A 415 -22.56 2.11 23.04
CA ASN A 415 -23.97 2.54 23.04
C ASN A 415 -24.94 1.56 22.36
N ALA A 416 -24.48 0.35 21.98
CA ALA A 416 -25.26 -0.60 21.19
C ALA A 416 -26.55 -1.07 21.87
N GLU A 417 -26.55 -1.20 23.20
CA GLU A 417 -27.71 -1.70 23.94
C GLU A 417 -28.84 -0.66 24.03
N GLU A 418 -28.50 0.61 24.24
CA GLU A 418 -29.48 1.70 24.17
C GLU A 418 -30.11 1.81 22.78
N LEU A 419 -29.31 1.61 21.72
CA LEU A 419 -29.80 1.62 20.36
C LEU A 419 -30.72 0.42 20.06
N ARG A 420 -30.45 -0.77 20.61
CA ARG A 420 -31.35 -1.94 20.51
C ARG A 420 -32.71 -1.66 21.12
N ILE A 421 -32.75 -1.10 22.32
CA ILE A 421 -34.00 -0.78 23.02
C ILE A 421 -34.83 0.22 22.20
N LYS A 422 -34.19 1.28 21.69
CA LYS A 422 -34.86 2.27 20.82
C LYS A 422 -35.37 1.63 19.53
N ALA A 423 -34.57 0.80 18.86
CA ALA A 423 -34.95 0.16 17.61
C ALA A 423 -36.09 -0.86 17.76
N PHE A 424 -36.23 -1.48 18.94
CA PHE A 424 -37.33 -2.40 19.27
C PHE A 424 -38.62 -1.67 19.60
N GLN A 425 -38.55 -0.51 20.26
CA GLN A 425 -39.71 0.27 20.68
C GLN A 425 -40.24 1.24 19.61
N ALA A 426 -39.42 1.57 18.61
CA ALA A 426 -39.76 2.53 17.57
C ALA A 426 -40.89 2.04 16.64
N ASN A 427 -41.84 2.93 16.35
CA ASN A 427 -42.79 2.72 15.27
C ASN A 427 -42.15 3.08 13.93
N ARG A 428 -41.51 2.11 13.28
CA ARG A 428 -40.71 2.30 12.05
C ARG A 428 -41.50 2.77 10.81
N MET A 429 -42.84 2.76 10.86
CA MET A 429 -43.66 3.35 9.80
C MET A 429 -43.77 4.88 9.90
N VAL A 430 -43.48 5.45 11.06
CA VAL A 430 -43.68 6.88 11.37
C VAL A 430 -42.38 7.55 11.82
N GLU A 431 -41.58 6.84 12.61
CA GLU A 431 -40.33 7.34 13.16
C GLU A 431 -39.17 7.17 12.17
N LYS A 432 -38.29 8.18 12.10
CA LYS A 432 -37.05 8.12 11.33
C LYS A 432 -35.97 7.36 12.11
N ALA A 433 -35.01 6.80 11.37
CA ALA A 433 -33.84 6.20 11.97
C ALA A 433 -33.11 7.21 12.89
N PRO A 434 -32.57 6.75 14.04
CA PRO A 434 -31.82 7.61 14.94
C PRO A 434 -30.51 8.07 14.28
N HIS A 435 -30.11 9.32 14.54
CA HIS A 435 -28.81 9.82 14.11
C HIS A 435 -27.67 8.94 14.70
N PRO A 436 -26.62 8.60 13.93
CA PRO A 436 -26.28 9.13 12.60
C PRO A 436 -26.90 8.40 11.40
N PHE A 437 -27.62 7.31 11.57
CA PHE A 437 -28.08 6.45 10.46
C PHE A 437 -29.07 7.14 9.51
N ASP A 438 -29.00 6.81 8.22
CA ASP A 438 -29.92 7.33 7.20
C ASP A 438 -31.18 6.46 7.06
N SER A 439 -31.10 5.17 7.40
CA SER A 439 -32.19 4.21 7.29
C SER A 439 -32.30 3.23 8.48
N TRP A 440 -33.49 2.68 8.72
CA TRP A 440 -33.70 1.60 9.71
C TRP A 440 -33.00 0.31 9.31
N PHE A 441 -32.80 0.09 8.01
CA PHE A 441 -32.04 -1.03 7.48
C PHE A 441 -30.57 -0.98 7.93
N GLU A 442 -29.90 0.17 7.83
CA GLU A 442 -28.54 0.35 8.36
C GLU A 442 -28.46 0.06 9.87
N VAL A 443 -29.47 0.48 10.64
CA VAL A 443 -29.53 0.24 12.09
C VAL A 443 -29.56 -1.25 12.38
N ASP A 444 -30.43 -2.01 11.70
CA ASP A 444 -30.56 -3.46 11.92
C ASP A 444 -29.24 -4.19 11.57
N VAL A 445 -28.66 -3.87 10.41
CA VAL A 445 -27.38 -4.44 9.97
C VAL A 445 -26.27 -4.12 10.97
N ALA A 446 -26.16 -2.85 11.41
CA ALA A 446 -25.15 -2.42 12.37
C ALA A 446 -25.30 -3.15 13.72
N LEU A 447 -26.53 -3.30 14.22
CA LEU A 447 -26.82 -4.00 15.47
C LEU A 447 -26.52 -5.49 15.39
N GLN A 448 -26.77 -6.13 14.24
CA GLN A 448 -26.45 -7.54 14.04
C GLN A 448 -24.93 -7.76 13.97
N ILE A 449 -24.19 -6.91 13.25
CA ILE A 449 -22.73 -6.96 13.21
C ILE A 449 -22.13 -6.68 14.60
N ALA A 450 -22.60 -5.65 15.30
CA ALA A 450 -22.15 -5.34 16.66
C ALA A 450 -22.50 -6.47 17.66
N GLY A 451 -23.67 -7.12 17.50
CA GLY A 451 -24.08 -8.27 18.31
C GLY A 451 -23.20 -9.50 18.15
N ASN A 452 -22.54 -9.65 17.00
CA ASN A 452 -21.51 -10.67 16.77
C ASN A 452 -20.12 -10.25 17.31
N GLY A 453 -20.06 -9.16 18.07
CA GLY A 453 -18.87 -8.68 18.77
C GLY A 453 -17.89 -7.89 17.90
N PHE A 454 -18.30 -7.43 16.71
CA PHE A 454 -17.46 -6.56 15.88
C PHE A 454 -17.63 -5.09 16.24
N ARG A 455 -16.55 -4.32 16.07
CA ARG A 455 -16.59 -2.86 16.22
C ARG A 455 -17.15 -2.24 14.93
N VAL A 456 -18.26 -1.53 15.03
CA VAL A 456 -18.92 -0.89 13.89
C VAL A 456 -18.96 0.62 14.08
N VAL A 457 -18.65 1.34 13.01
CA VAL A 457 -18.74 2.81 12.94
C VAL A 457 -19.73 3.19 11.84
N PRO A 458 -20.86 3.83 12.17
CA PRO A 458 -21.83 4.26 11.17
C PRO A 458 -21.44 5.60 10.54
N GLN A 459 -21.88 5.81 9.31
CA GLN A 459 -21.74 7.06 8.55
C GLN A 459 -20.31 7.61 8.59
N TYR A 460 -19.35 6.71 8.33
CA TYR A 460 -17.93 7.02 8.40
C TYR A 460 -17.56 8.05 7.32
N GLU A 461 -17.16 9.23 7.76
CA GLU A 461 -16.77 10.31 6.87
C GLU A 461 -15.32 10.13 6.40
N PHE A 462 -15.14 10.07 5.09
CA PHE A 462 -13.85 9.89 4.44
C PHE A 462 -13.81 10.69 3.14
N ALA A 463 -12.81 11.56 2.98
CA ALA A 463 -12.61 12.40 1.79
C ALA A 463 -13.84 13.25 1.40
N GLY A 464 -14.61 13.74 2.38
CA GLY A 464 -15.86 14.49 2.14
C GLY A 464 -17.00 13.62 1.58
N LYS A 465 -16.90 12.30 1.72
CA LYS A 465 -17.93 11.29 1.41
C LYS A 465 -18.26 10.51 2.67
N ARG A 466 -19.44 9.88 2.69
CA ARG A 466 -19.86 8.99 3.78
C ARG A 466 -19.90 7.55 3.29
N ILE A 467 -19.53 6.65 4.18
CA ILE A 467 -19.68 5.19 4.05
C ILE A 467 -20.71 4.78 5.11
N ASP A 468 -21.73 4.04 4.70
CA ASP A 468 -22.88 3.70 5.56
C ASP A 468 -22.42 3.05 6.87
N LEU A 469 -21.59 2.01 6.77
CA LEU A 469 -21.01 1.31 7.92
C LEU A 469 -19.55 0.96 7.65
N VAL A 470 -18.69 1.08 8.66
CA VAL A 470 -17.31 0.56 8.64
C VAL A 470 -17.13 -0.43 9.78
N ILE A 471 -16.78 -1.66 9.43
CA ILE A 471 -16.39 -2.69 10.40
C ILE A 471 -14.89 -2.54 10.64
N GLN A 472 -14.52 -2.34 11.89
CA GLN A 472 -13.14 -2.19 12.32
C GLN A 472 -12.66 -3.45 13.04
N GLY A 473 -11.65 -4.10 12.50
CA GLY A 473 -10.85 -5.09 13.19
C GLY A 473 -9.60 -4.47 13.83
N THR A 474 -8.89 -5.27 14.62
CA THR A 474 -7.53 -4.93 15.10
C THR A 474 -6.55 -4.74 13.95
N LYS A 475 -6.78 -5.49 12.87
CA LYS A 475 -5.88 -5.65 11.74
C LYS A 475 -6.45 -5.01 10.47
N SER A 476 -7.72 -5.11 10.14
CA SER A 476 -8.24 -4.57 8.87
C SER A 476 -9.59 -3.88 9.04
N GLN A 477 -10.00 -3.12 8.04
CA GLN A 477 -11.30 -2.46 8.01
C GLN A 477 -12.04 -2.85 6.74
N LEU A 478 -13.36 -2.97 6.85
CA LEU A 478 -14.24 -3.28 5.74
C LEU A 478 -15.36 -2.23 5.68
N ALA A 479 -15.52 -1.59 4.53
CA ALA A 479 -16.68 -0.76 4.28
C ALA A 479 -17.87 -1.67 3.94
N VAL A 480 -19.00 -1.41 4.58
CA VAL A 480 -20.26 -2.10 4.33
C VAL A 480 -21.26 -1.07 3.84
N GLU A 481 -21.84 -1.35 2.68
CA GLU A 481 -22.88 -0.53 2.06
C GLU A 481 -24.23 -1.23 2.19
N CYS A 482 -25.20 -0.48 2.67
CA CYS A 482 -26.57 -0.93 2.90
C CYS A 482 -27.41 -0.49 1.69
N ASP A 483 -27.45 -1.34 0.66
CA ASP A 483 -28.24 -1.09 -0.53
C ASP A 483 -29.74 -1.28 -0.22
N GLY A 484 -30.42 -0.17 0.05
CA GLY A 484 -31.87 -0.13 0.16
C GLY A 484 -32.55 -0.48 -1.17
N ASP A 485 -33.77 -1.03 -1.10
CA ASP A 485 -34.50 -1.49 -2.29
C ASP A 485 -35.13 -0.33 -3.10
N PHE A 486 -35.06 0.91 -2.61
CA PHE A 486 -35.61 2.08 -3.29
C PHE A 486 -34.69 2.58 -4.42
N TRP A 487 -35.20 2.55 -5.65
CA TRP A 487 -34.49 3.13 -6.79
C TRP A 487 -34.59 4.66 -6.80
N HIS A 488 -33.44 5.33 -6.72
CA HIS A 488 -33.34 6.80 -6.68
C HIS A 488 -33.05 7.45 -8.05
N GLY A 489 -33.10 6.70 -9.15
CA GLY A 489 -32.86 7.21 -10.51
C GLY A 489 -31.43 6.98 -11.03
N ALA A 490 -31.25 7.16 -12.35
CA ALA A 490 -30.00 6.89 -13.04
C ALA A 490 -28.86 7.86 -12.64
N ASP A 491 -29.19 9.12 -12.37
CA ASP A 491 -28.21 10.13 -11.94
C ASP A 491 -27.67 9.82 -10.54
N ALA A 492 -28.55 9.43 -9.61
CA ALA A 492 -28.17 9.01 -8.26
C ALA A 492 -27.30 7.75 -8.30
N TYR A 493 -27.64 6.78 -9.16
CA TYR A 493 -26.82 5.59 -9.39
C TYR A 493 -25.43 5.95 -9.92
N THR A 494 -25.34 6.83 -10.92
CA THR A 494 -24.07 7.27 -11.51
C THR A 494 -23.21 7.99 -10.48
N ALA A 495 -23.79 8.91 -9.70
CA ALA A 495 -23.11 9.60 -8.62
C ALA A 495 -22.64 8.64 -7.53
N ASN A 496 -23.42 7.61 -7.20
CA ASN A 496 -23.06 6.59 -6.23
C ASN A 496 -21.91 5.71 -6.72
N MET A 497 -21.93 5.31 -7.99
CA MET A 497 -20.83 4.57 -8.63
C MET A 497 -19.55 5.40 -8.72
N GLU A 498 -19.64 6.69 -9.03
CA GLU A 498 -18.48 7.60 -8.99
C GLU A 498 -17.93 7.76 -7.57
N ARG A 499 -18.82 7.87 -6.56
CA ARG A 499 -18.43 7.90 -5.14
C ARG A 499 -17.67 6.63 -4.78
N GLN A 500 -18.24 5.47 -5.08
CA GLN A 500 -17.61 4.19 -4.79
C GLN A 500 -16.28 4.04 -5.51
N ARG A 501 -16.20 4.34 -6.82
CA ARG A 501 -14.94 4.27 -7.59
C ARG A 501 -13.86 5.16 -6.99
N LYS A 502 -14.22 6.36 -6.50
CA LYS A 502 -13.29 7.23 -5.76
C LYS A 502 -12.81 6.53 -4.49
N LEU A 503 -13.70 5.99 -3.67
CA LEU A 503 -13.34 5.31 -2.42
C LEU A 503 -12.55 4.01 -2.65
N GLU A 504 -12.88 3.21 -3.66
CA GLU A 504 -12.12 2.00 -4.05
C GLU A 504 -10.73 2.35 -4.58
N ARG A 505 -10.58 3.48 -5.30
CA ARG A 505 -9.24 4.02 -5.66
C ARG A 505 -8.44 4.44 -4.44
N CYS A 506 -9.12 4.83 -3.35
CA CYS A 506 -8.51 5.06 -2.04
C CYS A 506 -8.27 3.76 -1.26
N GLY A 507 -8.40 2.61 -1.93
CA GLY A 507 -8.16 1.28 -1.38
C GLY A 507 -9.37 0.66 -0.67
N TRP A 508 -10.46 1.39 -0.41
CA TRP A 508 -11.61 0.84 0.33
C TRP A 508 -12.17 -0.40 -0.33
N ARG A 509 -12.28 -1.47 0.47
CA ARG A 509 -12.98 -2.68 0.08
C ARG A 509 -14.41 -2.58 0.58
N PHE A 510 -15.35 -2.68 -0.35
CA PHE A 510 -16.78 -2.65 -0.05
C PHE A 510 -17.37 -4.05 -0.01
N PHE A 511 -18.29 -4.26 0.92
CA PHE A 511 -19.21 -5.39 0.95
C PHE A 511 -20.64 -4.84 0.93
N ARG A 512 -21.46 -5.30 -0.02
CA ARG A 512 -22.83 -4.82 -0.19
C ARG A 512 -23.80 -5.78 0.48
N ILE A 513 -24.74 -5.23 1.25
CA ILE A 513 -25.87 -5.97 1.82
C ILE A 513 -27.13 -5.35 1.23
N ARG A 514 -27.95 -6.19 0.58
CA ARG A 514 -29.23 -5.76 0.02
C ARG A 514 -30.34 -5.93 1.04
N GLU A 515 -31.19 -4.92 1.14
CA GLU A 515 -32.33 -4.88 2.05
C GLU A 515 -33.27 -6.08 1.85
N SER A 516 -33.69 -6.34 0.61
CA SER A 516 -34.54 -7.48 0.24
C SER A 516 -33.98 -8.84 0.66
N ARG A 517 -32.68 -9.06 0.48
CA ARG A 517 -32.02 -10.33 0.85
C ARG A 517 -31.86 -10.44 2.36
N TYR A 518 -31.55 -9.34 3.02
CA TYR A 518 -31.38 -9.28 4.46
C TYR A 518 -32.68 -9.58 5.20
N TYR A 519 -33.80 -8.96 4.82
CA TYR A 519 -35.08 -9.23 5.47
C TYR A 519 -35.71 -10.57 5.07
N ALA A 520 -35.36 -11.12 3.90
CA ALA A 520 -35.78 -12.47 3.53
C ALA A 520 -35.09 -13.55 4.38
N ASP A 521 -33.79 -13.43 4.61
CA ASP A 521 -33.00 -14.35 5.45
C ASP A 521 -31.74 -13.64 5.96
N GLN A 522 -31.82 -13.13 7.20
CA GLN A 522 -30.75 -12.33 7.82
C GLN A 522 -29.45 -13.14 7.98
N GLU A 523 -29.55 -14.39 8.43
CA GLU A 523 -28.38 -15.24 8.67
C GLU A 523 -27.65 -15.55 7.36
N LYS A 524 -28.39 -16.00 6.35
CA LYS A 524 -27.82 -16.34 5.04
C LYS A 524 -27.32 -15.12 4.27
N SER A 525 -27.91 -13.95 4.49
CA SER A 525 -27.44 -12.70 3.87
C SER A 525 -26.09 -12.25 4.43
N LEU A 526 -25.79 -12.51 5.70
CA LEU A 526 -24.54 -12.10 6.33
C LEU A 526 -23.46 -13.19 6.35
N GLU A 527 -23.77 -14.44 6.05
CA GLU A 527 -22.79 -15.54 5.97
C GLU A 527 -21.55 -15.19 5.11
N PRO A 528 -21.68 -14.59 3.90
CA PRO A 528 -20.52 -14.19 3.11
C PRO A 528 -19.71 -13.06 3.75
N LEU A 529 -20.36 -12.16 4.51
CA LEU A 529 -19.70 -11.11 5.28
C LEU A 529 -18.80 -11.75 6.34
N TRP A 530 -19.28 -12.74 7.09
CA TRP A 530 -18.50 -13.42 8.13
C TRP A 530 -17.28 -14.14 7.55
N SER A 531 -17.45 -14.85 6.44
CA SER A 531 -16.34 -15.49 5.73
C SER A 531 -15.30 -14.46 5.27
N LEU A 532 -15.76 -13.32 4.75
CA LEU A 532 -14.90 -12.23 4.32
C LEU A 532 -14.14 -11.59 5.49
N LEU A 533 -14.82 -11.29 6.60
CA LEU A 533 -14.20 -10.75 7.81
C LEU A 533 -13.12 -11.71 8.34
N GLY A 534 -13.40 -13.02 8.37
CA GLY A 534 -12.43 -14.05 8.72
C GLY A 534 -11.21 -14.08 7.80
N GLN A 535 -11.41 -14.00 6.48
CA GLN A 535 -10.31 -13.91 5.50
C GLN A 535 -9.48 -12.64 5.66
N MET A 536 -10.11 -11.53 6.09
CA MET A 536 -9.44 -10.26 6.34
C MET A 536 -8.78 -10.19 7.72
N GLY A 537 -8.95 -11.21 8.56
CA GLY A 537 -8.42 -11.22 9.93
C GLY A 537 -9.14 -10.23 10.86
N ILE A 538 -10.37 -9.84 10.53
CA ILE A 538 -11.22 -9.05 11.41
C ILE A 538 -11.87 -10.04 12.39
N GLN A 539 -11.43 -9.99 13.64
CA GLN A 539 -11.93 -10.86 14.70
C GLN A 539 -12.95 -10.15 15.59
N SER A 540 -13.84 -10.93 16.18
CA SER A 540 -14.81 -10.46 17.17
C SER A 540 -14.09 -10.12 18.49
N LEU A 541 -14.48 -9.03 19.13
CA LEU A 541 -13.95 -8.59 20.42
C LEU A 541 -14.13 -9.67 21.50
N THR A 542 -15.18 -10.51 21.39
CA THR A 542 -15.49 -11.60 22.31
C THR A 542 -14.51 -12.78 22.21
N SER A 543 -13.82 -12.97 21.09
CA SER A 543 -12.78 -14.01 20.94
C SER A 543 -11.46 -13.65 21.62
N THR A 544 -11.17 -12.37 21.81
CA THR A 544 -9.94 -11.87 22.47
C THR A 544 -9.90 -12.19 23.97
N PHE A 545 -11.06 -12.24 24.64
CA PHE A 545 -11.16 -12.51 26.09
C PHE A 545 -10.96 -13.98 26.49
N LYS A 546 -10.84 -14.92 25.54
CA LYS A 546 -10.61 -16.35 25.83
C LYS A 546 -9.13 -16.76 25.85
N GLN A 547 -8.20 -15.87 25.51
CA GLN A 547 -6.77 -16.19 25.47
C GLN A 547 -5.95 -15.68 26.67
N ASP A 548 -6.53 -14.86 27.56
CA ASP A 548 -5.82 -14.28 28.72
C ASP A 548 -6.27 -14.85 30.09
N SER A 549 -6.81 -16.07 30.15
CA SER A 549 -6.94 -16.78 31.43
C SER A 549 -5.69 -17.64 31.68
N GLU A 550 -4.94 -17.28 32.71
CA GLU A 550 -3.74 -17.95 33.23
C GLU A 550 -3.91 -19.48 33.40
N PRO A 551 -2.81 -20.27 33.31
CA PRO A 551 -2.84 -21.68 33.64
C PRO A 551 -2.87 -21.86 35.17
N GLU A 552 -3.94 -22.48 35.67
CA GLU A 552 -3.98 -22.97 37.06
C GLU A 552 -2.94 -24.08 37.24
N GLU A 553 -2.02 -23.84 38.18
CA GLU A 553 -1.23 -24.85 38.85
C GLU A 553 -2.17 -25.86 39.52
N ASP A 554 -1.98 -27.15 39.25
CA ASP A 554 -2.32 -28.16 40.24
C ASP A 554 -1.22 -29.22 40.30
N ASN A 555 -0.57 -29.26 41.46
CA ASN A 555 0.45 -30.22 41.85
C ASN A 555 -0.21 -31.53 42.26
N ASN A 556 0.23 -32.67 41.72
CA ASN A 556 0.65 -33.77 42.59
C ASN A 556 1.52 -34.85 41.92
N PHE A 557 2.70 -35.00 42.51
CA PHE A 557 3.53 -36.19 42.75
C PHE A 557 2.98 -37.58 42.39
N ASP A 558 3.78 -38.39 41.69
CA ASP A 558 4.60 -39.52 42.23
C ASP A 558 5.20 -40.31 41.04
N LEU A 559 6.53 -40.29 40.86
CA LEU A 559 7.52 -41.32 41.25
C LEU A 559 7.66 -42.50 40.27
N GLU A 560 8.92 -42.68 39.85
CA GLU A 560 9.64 -43.88 39.35
C GLU A 560 10.29 -43.61 37.98
N ASP A 561 11.50 -43.05 37.91
CA ASP A 561 12.84 -43.59 38.23
C ASP A 561 13.45 -44.42 37.08
N GLU A 562 14.78 -44.37 37.01
CA GLU A 562 15.73 -45.03 36.09
C GLU A 562 15.96 -44.34 34.72
N THR A 563 16.96 -43.44 34.63
CA THR A 563 18.39 -43.70 34.31
C THR A 563 18.57 -44.44 32.96
N THR A 564 19.22 -43.88 31.95
CA THR A 564 20.69 -43.74 31.87
C THR A 564 21.12 -43.00 30.59
N GLU A 565 22.15 -42.15 30.77
CA GLU A 565 23.36 -41.95 29.96
C GLU A 565 23.32 -41.41 28.51
N GLU A 566 23.75 -40.15 28.40
CA GLU A 566 24.89 -39.64 27.61
C GLU A 566 25.43 -40.47 26.42
N SER A 567 25.53 -39.85 25.24
CA SER A 567 26.80 -39.25 24.76
C SER A 567 26.76 -38.85 23.28
N ASP A 568 27.48 -37.76 23.01
CA ASP A 568 27.72 -37.12 21.72
C ASP A 568 28.45 -38.01 20.69
N ALA A 569 28.20 -37.78 19.39
CA ALA A 569 29.22 -37.35 18.40
C ALA A 569 28.79 -37.52 16.92
N VAL A 570 28.62 -36.38 16.24
CA VAL A 570 29.23 -35.94 14.98
C VAL A 570 29.40 -36.92 13.77
N SER A 571 28.89 -36.42 12.63
CA SER A 571 29.38 -36.48 11.22
C SER A 571 28.80 -37.47 10.20
N LEU A 572 28.17 -36.85 9.18
CA LEU A 572 28.34 -37.02 7.73
C LEU A 572 28.48 -38.44 7.16
N SER A 573 27.46 -38.90 6.41
CA SER A 573 27.59 -39.24 4.98
C SER A 573 26.25 -39.72 4.40
N GLU A 574 26.11 -39.45 3.10
CA GLU A 574 25.04 -39.90 2.22
C GLU A 574 24.98 -41.43 2.17
N GLU A 575 23.80 -42.04 2.24
CA GLU A 575 23.37 -43.10 1.32
C GLU A 575 21.89 -43.48 1.52
N GLU A 576 21.24 -43.70 0.38
CA GLU A 576 19.87 -44.17 0.24
C GLU A 576 19.67 -45.53 0.92
N ASN A 577 18.64 -45.65 1.77
CA ASN A 577 17.97 -46.93 1.99
C ASN A 577 16.46 -46.70 2.20
N GLU A 578 15.70 -47.00 1.16
CA GLU A 578 14.25 -47.16 1.19
C GLU A 578 13.89 -48.38 2.05
N VAL A 579 13.29 -48.15 3.22
CA VAL A 579 12.48 -49.17 3.89
C VAL A 579 11.06 -49.09 3.33
N VAL A 580 10.62 -50.21 2.76
CA VAL A 580 9.29 -50.45 2.23
C VAL A 580 8.30 -50.54 3.40
N GLU A 581 7.42 -49.55 3.55
CA GLU A 581 6.19 -49.70 4.30
C GLU A 581 5.03 -50.04 3.35
N LYS A 582 4.47 -51.24 3.55
CA LYS A 582 3.23 -51.70 2.92
C LYS A 582 2.03 -50.98 3.56
N GLN A 583 1.01 -50.77 2.73
CA GLN A 583 -0.21 -50.00 2.96
C GLN A 583 -0.91 -50.23 4.31
N SER A 584 -1.48 -49.15 4.88
CA SER A 584 -2.60 -49.25 5.82
C SER A 584 -3.94 -49.24 5.03
N PRO A 585 -4.90 -50.11 5.36
CA PRO A 585 -6.21 -50.21 4.68
C PRO A 585 -7.05 -48.91 4.68
N GLN A 586 -6.73 -47.97 5.58
CA GLN A 586 -7.51 -46.75 5.81
C GLN A 586 -7.36 -45.70 4.70
N GLN A 587 -6.28 -45.77 3.92
CA GLN A 587 -6.07 -44.82 2.81
C GLN A 587 -6.86 -45.20 1.57
N GLN A 588 -7.25 -46.46 1.36
CA GLN A 588 -8.10 -46.86 0.22
C GLN A 588 -9.60 -46.62 0.49
N GLU A 589 -10.05 -46.76 1.74
CA GLU A 589 -11.44 -46.47 2.14
C GLU A 589 -11.82 -44.99 1.96
N LEU A 590 -10.88 -44.06 2.21
CA LEU A 590 -11.11 -42.62 2.08
C LEU A 590 -11.37 -42.14 0.63
N TRP A 591 -11.03 -42.97 -0.37
CA TRP A 591 -11.11 -42.61 -1.79
C TRP A 591 -12.40 -43.13 -2.43
N ILE A 592 -12.95 -44.23 -1.90
CA ILE A 592 -14.24 -44.79 -2.29
C ILE A 592 -15.39 -43.89 -1.79
N GLU A 593 -15.30 -43.33 -0.58
CA GLU A 593 -16.29 -42.36 -0.06
C GLU A 593 -16.33 -41.03 -0.83
N ARG A 594 -15.35 -40.74 -1.70
CA ARG A 594 -15.14 -39.41 -2.29
C ARG A 594 -15.14 -39.36 -3.83
N GLY A 595 -15.64 -40.42 -4.48
CA GLY A 595 -16.04 -40.38 -5.89
C GLY A 595 -14.93 -40.52 -6.95
N ILE A 596 -13.77 -41.09 -6.59
CA ILE A 596 -12.71 -41.40 -7.57
C ILE A 596 -12.62 -42.93 -7.73
N SER A 597 -13.31 -43.49 -8.73
CA SER A 597 -13.05 -44.86 -9.20
C SER A 597 -11.90 -44.85 -10.22
N ASP A 598 -11.00 -45.82 -10.14
CA ASP A 598 -9.82 -46.04 -11.00
C ASP A 598 -8.56 -45.18 -10.73
N ILE A 599 -7.90 -45.44 -9.60
CA ILE A 599 -6.54 -44.94 -9.33
C ILE A 599 -5.54 -45.86 -10.07
N PRO A 600 -4.66 -45.33 -10.93
CA PRO A 600 -3.67 -46.16 -11.62
C PRO A 600 -2.64 -46.74 -10.65
N GLU A 601 -2.30 -48.03 -10.81
CA GLU A 601 -1.30 -48.72 -9.96
C GLU A 601 0.14 -48.50 -10.43
N ASP A 602 0.32 -48.16 -11.71
CA ASP A 602 1.64 -47.95 -12.32
C ASP A 602 1.65 -46.80 -13.35
N ILE A 603 2.85 -46.39 -13.79
CA ILE A 603 3.02 -45.27 -14.73
C ILE A 603 2.42 -45.55 -16.12
N HIS A 604 2.36 -46.81 -16.56
CA HIS A 604 1.76 -47.17 -17.85
C HIS A 604 0.24 -47.08 -17.82
N GLN A 605 -0.37 -47.40 -16.67
CA GLN A 605 -1.78 -47.16 -16.41
C GLN A 605 -2.06 -45.66 -16.30
N ALA A 606 -1.26 -44.90 -15.55
CA ALA A 606 -1.41 -43.45 -15.39
C ALA A 606 -1.37 -42.68 -16.73
N LEU A 607 -0.62 -43.17 -17.71
CA LEU A 607 -0.59 -42.61 -19.08
C LEU A 607 -1.89 -42.86 -19.87
N ARG A 608 -2.68 -43.88 -19.51
CA ARG A 608 -3.92 -44.28 -20.17
C ARG A 608 -5.19 -43.81 -19.44
N VAL A 609 -5.04 -43.25 -18.24
CA VAL A 609 -6.14 -42.74 -17.42
C VAL A 609 -6.93 -41.64 -18.14
N LYS A 610 -8.25 -41.64 -17.96
CA LYS A 610 -9.17 -40.65 -18.53
C LYS A 610 -8.77 -39.23 -18.09
N SER A 611 -8.98 -38.25 -18.97
CA SER A 611 -8.63 -36.85 -18.68
C SER A 611 -9.33 -36.31 -17.43
N ASP A 612 -10.56 -36.76 -17.15
CA ASP A 612 -11.33 -36.37 -15.97
C ASP A 612 -10.60 -36.69 -14.64
N VAL A 613 -10.03 -37.89 -14.55
CA VAL A 613 -9.28 -38.34 -13.36
C VAL A 613 -8.00 -37.51 -13.17
N ILE A 614 -7.35 -37.09 -14.27
CA ILE A 614 -6.21 -36.18 -14.21
C ILE A 614 -6.64 -34.79 -13.74
N CYS A 615 -7.76 -34.26 -14.25
CA CYS A 615 -8.32 -32.99 -13.81
C CYS A 615 -8.64 -33.00 -12.31
N LYS A 616 -9.31 -34.05 -11.82
CA LYS A 616 -9.60 -34.25 -10.39
C LYS A 616 -8.32 -34.29 -9.55
N ALA A 617 -7.28 -34.99 -10.01
CA ALA A 617 -6.00 -35.03 -9.33
C ALA A 617 -5.29 -33.66 -9.31
N ILE A 618 -5.38 -32.86 -10.38
CA ILE A 618 -4.87 -31.48 -10.42
C ILE A 618 -5.58 -30.62 -9.36
N ILE A 619 -6.91 -30.64 -9.32
CA ILE A 619 -7.68 -29.90 -8.31
C ILE A 619 -7.25 -30.33 -6.91
N LYS A 620 -7.13 -31.64 -6.66
CA LYS A 620 -6.76 -32.15 -5.34
C LYS A 620 -5.37 -31.73 -4.89
N VAL A 621 -4.41 -31.78 -5.80
CA VAL A 621 -3.05 -31.31 -5.54
C VAL A 621 -3.02 -29.82 -5.20
N LEU A 622 -3.90 -29.01 -5.81
CA LEU A 622 -3.98 -27.59 -5.51
C LEU A 622 -4.70 -27.32 -4.19
N GLU A 623 -5.77 -28.04 -3.86
CA GLU A 623 -6.47 -27.97 -2.57
C GLU A 623 -5.55 -28.20 -1.36
N GLN A 624 -4.60 -29.13 -1.49
CA GLN A 624 -3.66 -29.49 -0.42
C GLN A 624 -2.48 -28.51 -0.28
N ARG A 625 -2.45 -27.41 -1.04
CA ARG A 625 -1.31 -26.47 -1.08
C ARG A 625 -1.69 -25.09 -0.55
N PRO A 626 -0.74 -24.39 0.11
CA PRO A 626 -0.95 -23.02 0.54
C PRO A 626 -1.41 -22.13 -0.61
N LYS A 627 -2.44 -21.30 -0.35
CA LYS A 627 -3.07 -20.39 -1.34
C LYS A 627 -3.64 -21.12 -2.57
N PHE A 628 -3.95 -22.40 -2.44
CA PHE A 628 -4.50 -23.23 -3.52
C PHE A 628 -3.68 -23.22 -4.80
N SER A 629 -2.34 -23.11 -4.66
CA SER A 629 -1.42 -22.75 -5.74
C SER A 629 -0.16 -23.60 -5.73
N SER A 630 0.31 -23.98 -6.92
CA SER A 630 1.56 -24.72 -7.10
C SER A 630 2.38 -24.18 -8.28
N VAL A 631 3.68 -24.46 -8.28
CA VAL A 631 4.52 -24.26 -9.46
C VAL A 631 4.07 -25.26 -10.53
N ARG A 632 3.77 -24.75 -11.73
CA ARG A 632 3.13 -25.53 -12.81
C ARG A 632 3.88 -26.83 -13.12
N GLU A 633 5.21 -26.74 -13.25
CA GLU A 633 6.09 -27.88 -13.53
C GLU A 633 6.13 -28.95 -12.42
N LYS A 634 5.79 -28.59 -11.17
CA LYS A 634 5.79 -29.52 -10.04
C LYS A 634 4.49 -30.30 -9.91
N VAL A 635 3.40 -29.86 -10.55
CA VAL A 635 2.08 -30.50 -10.46
C VAL A 635 2.10 -31.98 -10.86
N PRO A 636 2.73 -32.41 -11.98
CA PRO A 636 2.80 -33.82 -12.33
C PRO A 636 3.49 -34.68 -11.27
N THR A 637 4.51 -34.13 -10.61
CA THR A 637 5.24 -34.81 -9.53
C THR A 637 4.35 -35.03 -8.32
N TYR A 638 3.51 -34.06 -7.99
CA TYR A 638 2.58 -34.17 -6.87
C TYR A 638 1.43 -35.12 -7.16
N ILE A 639 0.96 -35.19 -8.41
CA ILE A 639 -0.05 -36.17 -8.81
C ILE A 639 0.50 -37.59 -8.70
N LEU A 640 1.74 -37.84 -9.18
CA LEU A 640 2.36 -39.16 -9.05
C LEU A 640 2.62 -39.56 -7.59
N LYS A 641 2.97 -38.58 -6.72
CA LYS A 641 3.03 -38.82 -5.27
C LYS A 641 1.67 -39.12 -4.67
N LEU A 642 0.62 -38.41 -5.11
CA LEU A 642 -0.75 -38.65 -4.67
C LEU A 642 -1.18 -40.08 -5.01
N TRP A 643 -0.85 -40.57 -6.20
CA TRP A 643 -1.13 -41.95 -6.64
C TRP A 643 -0.10 -43.00 -6.19
N ASN A 644 0.90 -42.62 -5.40
CA ASN A 644 1.99 -43.49 -4.95
C ASN A 644 2.78 -44.19 -6.07
N ILE A 645 2.93 -43.55 -7.23
CA ILE A 645 3.67 -44.09 -8.38
C ILE A 645 5.10 -43.51 -8.39
N ARG A 646 6.11 -44.38 -8.28
CA ARG A 646 7.53 -44.00 -8.47
C ARG A 646 7.97 -44.24 -9.91
N THR A 647 8.39 -43.19 -10.60
CA THR A 647 8.89 -43.26 -11.99
C THR A 647 9.93 -42.19 -12.30
N ARG A 648 10.87 -42.50 -13.20
CA ARG A 648 11.94 -41.62 -13.69
C ARG A 648 12.09 -41.80 -15.22
N GLY A 649 12.70 -40.82 -15.90
CA GLY A 649 12.96 -40.88 -17.35
C GLY A 649 11.73 -40.68 -18.25
N LYS A 650 11.75 -41.25 -19.47
CA LYS A 650 10.79 -40.97 -20.55
C LYS A 650 9.30 -41.14 -20.18
N PRO A 651 8.87 -42.17 -19.41
CA PRO A 651 7.46 -42.32 -19.04
C PRO A 651 6.94 -41.16 -18.16
N ARG A 652 7.79 -40.63 -17.28
CA ARG A 652 7.47 -39.47 -16.43
C ARG A 652 7.27 -38.20 -17.26
N GLU A 653 8.14 -37.97 -18.24
CA GLU A 653 8.04 -36.81 -19.15
C GLU A 653 6.76 -36.86 -19.98
N GLN A 654 6.36 -38.05 -20.45
CA GLN A 654 5.09 -38.24 -21.17
C GLN A 654 3.89 -37.92 -20.28
N PHE A 655 3.92 -38.34 -19.01
CA PHE A 655 2.86 -38.03 -18.06
C PHE A 655 2.80 -36.53 -17.74
N ALA A 656 3.95 -35.88 -17.54
CA ALA A 656 4.03 -34.44 -17.31
C ALA A 656 3.44 -33.63 -18.46
N LYS A 657 3.72 -34.01 -19.72
CA LYS A 657 3.10 -33.37 -20.91
C LYS A 657 1.58 -33.52 -20.91
N ARG A 658 1.06 -34.69 -20.55
CA ARG A 658 -0.39 -34.95 -20.48
C ARG A 658 -1.06 -34.09 -19.40
N VAL A 659 -0.46 -33.98 -18.22
CA VAL A 659 -0.93 -33.11 -17.14
C VAL A 659 -0.92 -31.64 -17.57
N ASP A 660 0.15 -31.19 -18.24
CA ASP A 660 0.25 -29.81 -18.70
C ASP A 660 -0.81 -29.44 -19.75
N GLN A 661 -1.11 -30.37 -20.66
CA GLN A 661 -2.22 -30.22 -21.61
C GLN A 661 -3.57 -30.09 -20.89
N GLN A 662 -3.82 -30.87 -19.83
CA GLN A 662 -5.05 -30.74 -19.04
C GLN A 662 -5.10 -29.42 -18.29
N ILE A 663 -3.99 -28.95 -17.70
CA ILE A 663 -3.92 -27.62 -17.07
C ILE A 663 -4.31 -26.52 -18.07
N ALA A 664 -3.80 -26.57 -19.30
CA ALA A 664 -4.13 -25.58 -20.34
C ALA A 664 -5.59 -25.67 -20.84
N ILE A 665 -6.22 -26.84 -20.77
CA ILE A 665 -7.65 -27.00 -21.08
C ILE A 665 -8.51 -26.50 -19.93
N MET A 666 -8.13 -26.82 -18.69
CA MET A 666 -8.81 -26.40 -17.47
C MET A 666 -8.73 -24.88 -17.27
N ASP A 667 -7.61 -24.25 -17.65
CA ASP A 667 -7.41 -22.80 -17.62
C ASP A 667 -8.39 -22.09 -18.57
N ARG A 668 -8.49 -22.58 -19.82
CA ARG A 668 -9.48 -22.07 -20.79
C ARG A 668 -10.93 -22.23 -20.33
N LYS A 669 -11.22 -23.24 -19.52
CA LYS A 669 -12.54 -23.47 -18.93
C LYS A 669 -12.75 -22.79 -17.56
N GLY A 670 -11.73 -22.10 -17.04
CA GLY A 670 -11.80 -21.38 -15.77
C GLY A 670 -11.74 -22.26 -14.51
N TYR A 671 -11.42 -23.55 -14.64
CA TYR A 671 -11.28 -24.47 -13.50
C TYR A 671 -9.95 -24.29 -12.75
N VAL A 672 -8.91 -23.83 -13.46
CA VAL A 672 -7.61 -23.42 -12.89
C VAL A 672 -7.19 -22.09 -13.51
N ILE A 673 -6.20 -21.42 -12.92
CA ILE A 673 -5.66 -20.15 -13.42
C ILE A 673 -4.15 -20.26 -13.49
N ILE A 674 -3.60 -20.06 -14.68
CA ILE A 674 -2.16 -19.92 -14.91
C ILE A 674 -1.76 -18.46 -14.69
N TYR A 675 -0.77 -18.22 -13.84
CA TYR A 675 -0.27 -16.87 -13.57
C TYR A 675 1.23 -16.87 -13.31
N LYS A 676 1.87 -15.71 -13.55
CA LYS A 676 3.31 -15.52 -13.38
C LYS A 676 3.61 -14.76 -12.10
N SER A 677 4.50 -15.31 -11.28
CA SER A 677 5.15 -14.60 -10.18
C SER A 677 6.67 -14.64 -10.44
N LYS A 678 7.48 -15.25 -9.55
CA LYS A 678 8.88 -15.60 -9.87
C LYS A 678 9.00 -16.74 -10.90
N ASN A 679 8.07 -17.70 -10.86
CA ASN A 679 7.94 -18.83 -11.81
C ASN A 679 6.49 -18.90 -12.33
N GLU A 680 6.24 -19.72 -13.35
CA GLU A 680 4.88 -19.99 -13.84
C GLU A 680 4.12 -20.91 -12.86
N ARG A 681 2.95 -20.46 -12.41
CA ARG A 681 2.17 -21.12 -11.37
C ARG A 681 0.76 -21.40 -11.85
N VAL A 682 0.14 -22.40 -11.24
CA VAL A 682 -1.27 -22.73 -11.44
C VAL A 682 -1.97 -22.73 -10.08
N LYS A 683 -3.14 -22.11 -10.01
CA LYS A 683 -4.01 -22.12 -8.82
C LYS A 683 -5.42 -22.54 -9.19
N LEU A 684 -6.25 -22.87 -8.19
CA LEU A 684 -7.67 -23.14 -8.42
C LEU A 684 -8.35 -21.93 -9.07
N GLY A 685 -9.20 -22.22 -10.05
CA GLY A 685 -9.96 -21.24 -10.81
C GLY A 685 -11.32 -20.95 -10.19
N TRP A 686 -12.09 -20.08 -10.85
CA TRP A 686 -13.38 -19.58 -10.36
C TRP A 686 -14.57 -20.47 -10.72
N VAL A 687 -14.40 -21.43 -11.63
CA VAL A 687 -15.40 -22.45 -11.94
C VAL A 687 -15.08 -23.69 -11.11
N ARG A 688 -16.05 -24.19 -10.33
CA ARG A 688 -15.90 -25.50 -9.67
C ARG A 688 -15.87 -26.58 -10.72
N TYR A 689 -14.86 -27.45 -10.67
CA TYR A 689 -14.84 -28.64 -11.51
C TYR A 689 -15.99 -29.56 -11.06
N GLN A 690 -17.02 -29.69 -11.90
CA GLN A 690 -18.17 -30.58 -11.67
C GLN A 690 -18.05 -31.77 -12.63
N ASP A 691 -18.40 -32.95 -12.14
CA ASP A 691 -18.47 -34.18 -12.94
C ASP A 691 -19.55 -34.01 -14.01
N ASN A 692 -19.14 -33.92 -15.28
CA ASN A 692 -20.05 -33.99 -16.43
C ASN A 692 -20.27 -35.44 -16.84
#